data_AF-A0A428TEI4-F1
#
_entry.id   AF-A0A428TEI4-F1
#
_cell.length_a   1.000
_cell.length_b   1.000
_cell.length_c   1.000
_cell.angle_alpha   90.00
_cell.angle_beta   90.00
_cell.angle_gamma   90.00
#
_symmetry.space_group_name_H-M   'P 1'
#
loop_
_entity.id
_entity.type
_entity.pdbx_description
1 polymer ?
#
loop_
_entity_poly.entity_id
_entity_poly.type
_entity_poly.pdbx_seq_one_letter_code
_entity_poly.pdbx_strand_id
1 'polypeptide(L)'
;MLGSGKHLKQDICDLGWPGARTGEIEQENLDLKLPDQVRSGLQITDSHPAFSFLKDYFLFWLEALAILGEAHNCSSMINALQSIVDSKHGQRLLAFLRDATRFVTRVDSIIDEHPLQIYTSGLVFAPEKSIIRAAFRDCLPEWITQFPQVPQNWNTNLRVIETPLGLADSPMSFLPDSRSLQVVSRSRVVQVWDSMTGKQLDSIKLDSGYYIVFSSDGGCSLSTNTDGTILFWGSLRESTQYRFKETIVCLSLSGDGKRAACALRDGTVFVFDRSGGPMRWRRFNGEKQNPGRIALSPDGELLAIITQSRTLQLWDVNTGRKTKEISGIPDHWPCFSPNSRLIAFINYPAVVVYDIRMGGVFRQFWGHTSSISAIAFSPDTQHLATASQDGKASLWHLATGEEVHQFEHDCNQITDLVFSPDGCLLAAASPDDNIILLWDPNSTADNVENISKGMVDYLGLSQDGKRVASAFGDDSIGIWDLDTAYQIDVIGKDTTVGEPYWLSFSQVQEGLIWSVSFTGIIQCYDTLTGGTEVLEIDSGDRGDRGDRGDSDDSDDSDDRDGGYIRDTASVALSPDGNTIALAFSQSVQIWNLVAREMQHTLNVWTGRSRCIGFSSDSKTLALSAGDYDVAIWNLASGRVQQTLSIGHHYQDSDGVTGLSLHDSKLAISSDSGRLDFWDIKTGAHLGSVQADGCFGYLQFAADGSRLVTERGDIRTSPLHCNGFDEPRPLRDLEGYGLTKGHAWISWKSRPFMWLPRSHRPSKSYPEPGSSLTMGSTVILGSKSGLVSILKFVETPPWASKAMMMTS
;
A
#
# COMPACT_ATOMS: atom_id res chain seq x y z
N MET A 1 -15.12 -6.28 -47.18
CA MET A 1 -14.41 -7.57 -47.25
C MET A 1 -13.70 -7.78 -45.92
N LEU A 2 -14.01 -8.87 -45.21
CA LEU A 2 -13.28 -9.30 -44.02
C LEU A 2 -11.83 -9.64 -44.41
N GLY A 3 -10.92 -8.69 -44.20
CA GLY A 3 -9.48 -8.93 -44.27
C GLY A 3 -9.06 -9.72 -43.04
N SER A 4 -8.77 -11.00 -43.26
CA SER A 4 -8.36 -11.98 -42.26
C SER A 4 -7.45 -11.42 -41.15
N GLY A 5 -7.77 -11.73 -39.89
CA GLY A 5 -6.88 -11.61 -38.71
C GLY A 5 -5.58 -12.42 -38.78
N LYS A 6 -5.15 -12.83 -39.99
CA LYS A 6 -3.89 -13.53 -40.27
C LYS A 6 -2.63 -12.70 -39.98
N HIS A 7 -2.79 -11.42 -39.66
CA HIS A 7 -1.67 -10.50 -39.41
C HIS A 7 -1.63 -9.91 -37.99
N LEU A 8 -2.60 -10.21 -37.12
CA LEU A 8 -2.49 -9.92 -35.69
C LEU A 8 -1.90 -11.17 -35.03
N LYS A 9 -0.67 -11.04 -34.55
CA LYS A 9 0.08 -12.08 -33.84
C LYS A 9 0.79 -11.40 -32.67
N GLN A 10 1.14 -12.15 -31.64
CA GLN A 10 2.08 -11.69 -30.62
C GLN A 10 3.37 -11.23 -31.30
N ASP A 11 3.92 -10.08 -30.89
CA ASP A 11 5.10 -9.47 -31.52
C ASP A 11 4.86 -9.04 -32.99
N ILE A 12 3.89 -8.13 -33.22
CA ILE A 12 3.50 -7.66 -34.57
C ILE A 12 4.69 -7.09 -35.37
N CYS A 13 5.75 -6.64 -34.69
CA CYS A 13 6.89 -5.96 -35.29
C CYS A 13 8.24 -6.70 -35.13
N ASP A 14 8.28 -7.96 -34.67
CA ASP A 14 9.52 -8.70 -34.37
C ASP A 14 10.50 -7.87 -33.49
N LEU A 15 9.98 -7.18 -32.49
CA LEU A 15 10.77 -6.37 -31.56
C LEU A 15 11.46 -7.30 -30.58
N GLY A 16 12.72 -7.64 -30.89
CA GLY A 16 13.54 -8.64 -30.20
C GLY A 16 13.77 -8.46 -28.69
N TRP A 17 13.26 -7.40 -28.05
CA TRP A 17 13.28 -7.21 -26.59
C TRP A 17 12.05 -6.40 -26.11
N PRO A 18 11.38 -6.81 -25.01
CA PRO A 18 10.41 -6.00 -24.23
C PRO A 18 10.70 -4.53 -23.87
N GLY A 19 11.85 -3.95 -24.23
CA GLY A 19 12.29 -2.61 -23.79
C GLY A 19 12.41 -1.55 -24.90
N ALA A 20 11.93 -1.81 -26.13
CA ALA A 20 12.05 -0.89 -27.25
C ALA A 20 11.11 0.33 -27.13
N ARG A 21 11.61 1.53 -27.46
CA ARG A 21 10.83 2.79 -27.43
C ARG A 21 10.09 3.02 -28.75
N THR A 22 8.93 3.66 -28.65
CA THR A 22 7.99 3.99 -29.75
C THR A 22 8.55 4.90 -30.86
N GLY A 23 9.75 5.47 -30.69
CA GLY A 23 10.32 6.48 -31.60
C GLY A 23 11.05 5.95 -32.83
N GLU A 24 11.16 4.63 -33.03
CA GLU A 24 12.00 4.04 -34.09
C GLU A 24 11.21 3.32 -35.21
N ILE A 25 9.89 3.50 -35.31
CA ILE A 25 9.05 2.82 -36.32
C ILE A 25 8.56 3.83 -37.37
N GLU A 26 8.94 3.61 -38.64
CA GLU A 26 8.59 4.46 -39.78
C GLU A 26 7.08 4.40 -40.13
N GLN A 27 6.48 5.58 -40.31
CA GLN A 27 5.03 5.84 -40.40
C GLN A 27 4.30 5.34 -41.67
N GLU A 28 4.98 4.74 -42.65
CA GLU A 28 4.39 4.53 -43.99
C GLU A 28 3.61 3.22 -44.20
N ASN A 29 3.41 2.38 -43.18
CA ASN A 29 2.67 1.10 -43.31
C ASN A 29 1.31 1.01 -42.56
N LEU A 30 0.78 2.13 -42.05
CA LEU A 30 -0.38 2.15 -41.13
C LEU A 30 -1.77 2.31 -41.78
N ASP A 31 -1.88 2.69 -43.05
CA ASP A 31 -3.17 3.13 -43.64
C ASP A 31 -4.03 2.05 -44.32
N LEU A 32 -3.80 0.75 -44.06
CA LEU A 32 -4.56 -0.33 -44.75
C LEU A 32 -5.31 -1.32 -43.84
N LYS A 33 -5.50 -1.06 -42.53
CA LYS A 33 -6.13 -2.05 -41.63
C LYS A 33 -7.05 -1.50 -40.52
N LEU A 34 -8.02 -0.63 -40.84
CA LEU A 34 -9.16 -0.37 -39.93
C LEU A 34 -10.50 -0.34 -40.71
N PRO A 35 -11.55 -1.10 -40.34
CA PRO A 35 -12.84 -1.10 -41.05
C PRO A 35 -13.82 0.02 -40.61
N ASP A 36 -14.54 0.58 -41.58
CA ASP A 36 -15.53 1.68 -41.50
C ASP A 36 -16.86 1.40 -40.76
N GLN A 37 -16.92 0.50 -39.79
CA GLN A 37 -18.17 0.22 -39.05
C GLN A 37 -18.09 0.58 -37.57
N VAL A 38 -17.84 1.86 -37.30
CA VAL A 38 -18.14 2.51 -36.01
C VAL A 38 -18.95 3.77 -36.27
N ARG A 39 -20.14 3.62 -36.86
CA ARG A 39 -21.19 4.65 -36.95
C ARG A 39 -22.49 4.10 -37.55
N SER A 40 -23.12 3.15 -36.89
CA SER A 40 -24.56 2.90 -37.11
C SER A 40 -25.18 2.25 -35.88
N GLY A 41 -26.35 2.75 -35.47
CA GLY A 41 -27.08 2.30 -34.29
C GLY A 41 -27.70 0.92 -34.48
N LEU A 42 -26.89 -0.13 -34.35
CA LEU A 42 -27.35 -1.51 -34.25
C LEU A 42 -26.96 -2.10 -32.89
N GLN A 43 -27.93 -2.72 -32.23
CA GLN A 43 -27.71 -3.49 -31.02
C GLN A 43 -26.86 -4.73 -31.32
N ILE A 44 -25.79 -4.91 -30.56
CA ILE A 44 -24.86 -6.04 -30.72
C ILE A 44 -25.32 -7.21 -29.83
N THR A 45 -25.41 -8.41 -30.41
CA THR A 45 -25.80 -9.65 -29.71
C THR A 45 -24.62 -10.63 -29.61
N ASP A 46 -24.75 -11.69 -28.81
CA ASP A 46 -23.70 -12.71 -28.62
C ASP A 46 -23.30 -13.44 -29.92
N SER A 47 -24.14 -13.42 -30.96
CA SER A 47 -23.84 -14.00 -32.28
C SER A 47 -23.06 -13.05 -33.22
N HIS A 48 -22.75 -11.83 -32.78
CA HIS A 48 -22.12 -10.83 -33.63
C HIS A 48 -20.62 -11.12 -33.81
N PRO A 49 -20.04 -10.95 -35.02
CA PRO A 49 -18.61 -11.19 -35.29
C PRO A 49 -17.64 -10.38 -34.41
N ALA A 50 -18.09 -9.24 -33.88
CA ALA A 50 -17.32 -8.44 -32.93
C ALA A 50 -17.00 -9.21 -31.65
N PHE A 51 -17.91 -10.07 -31.16
CA PHE A 51 -17.64 -10.88 -29.97
C PHE A 51 -16.57 -11.94 -30.23
N SER A 52 -16.59 -12.61 -31.38
CA SER A 52 -15.50 -13.52 -31.77
C SER A 52 -14.17 -12.79 -31.91
N PHE A 53 -14.17 -11.58 -32.49
CA PHE A 53 -12.95 -10.77 -32.57
C PHE A 53 -12.40 -10.44 -31.18
N LEU A 54 -13.23 -9.98 -30.26
CA LEU A 54 -12.80 -9.65 -28.89
C LEU A 54 -12.28 -10.90 -28.17
N LYS A 55 -12.97 -12.03 -28.27
CA LYS A 55 -12.53 -13.27 -27.62
C LYS A 55 -11.16 -13.74 -28.09
N ASP A 56 -10.87 -13.58 -29.38
CA ASP A 56 -9.64 -14.10 -29.98
C ASP A 56 -8.50 -13.06 -29.99
N TYR A 57 -8.84 -11.76 -29.97
CA TYR A 57 -7.88 -10.68 -30.24
C TYR A 57 -7.86 -9.51 -29.25
N PHE A 58 -8.65 -9.53 -28.18
CA PHE A 58 -8.72 -8.41 -27.23
C PHE A 58 -7.36 -7.99 -26.65
N LEU A 59 -6.50 -8.92 -26.22
CA LEU A 59 -5.18 -8.56 -25.68
C LEU A 59 -4.25 -7.98 -26.73
N PHE A 60 -4.22 -8.54 -27.94
CA PHE A 60 -3.42 -8.01 -29.04
C PHE A 60 -3.89 -6.62 -29.47
N TRP A 61 -5.21 -6.38 -29.39
CA TRP A 61 -5.78 -5.06 -29.62
C TRP A 61 -5.37 -4.07 -28.54
N LEU A 62 -5.37 -4.47 -27.26
CA LEU A 62 -4.92 -3.65 -26.14
C LEU A 62 -3.42 -3.32 -26.24
N GLU A 63 -2.59 -4.30 -26.60
CA GLU A 63 -1.16 -4.12 -26.86
C GLU A 63 -0.92 -3.14 -28.02
N ALA A 64 -1.65 -3.29 -29.13
CA ALA A 64 -1.54 -2.37 -30.26
C ALA A 64 -1.92 -0.93 -29.87
N LEU A 65 -2.98 -0.74 -29.09
CA LEU A 65 -3.38 0.57 -28.60
C LEU A 65 -2.34 1.17 -27.65
N ALA A 66 -1.74 0.35 -26.79
CA ALA A 66 -0.65 0.77 -25.91
C ALA A 66 0.57 1.27 -26.70
N ILE A 67 0.98 0.53 -27.73
CA ILE A 67 2.09 0.92 -28.62
C ILE A 67 1.78 2.23 -29.35
N LEU A 68 0.52 2.48 -29.69
CA LEU A 68 0.05 3.72 -30.31
C LEU A 68 -0.10 4.89 -29.31
N GLY A 69 0.11 4.67 -28.01
CA GLY A 69 -0.11 5.68 -26.95
C GLY A 69 -1.59 5.92 -26.61
N GLU A 70 -2.47 5.05 -27.10
CA GLU A 70 -3.94 5.16 -27.02
C GLU A 70 -4.56 4.19 -26.00
N ALA A 71 -3.75 3.53 -25.16
CA ALA A 71 -4.26 2.60 -24.15
C ALA A 71 -5.21 3.27 -23.14
N HIS A 72 -4.97 4.54 -22.79
CA HIS A 72 -5.86 5.36 -21.96
C HIS A 72 -7.31 5.48 -22.52
N ASN A 73 -7.52 5.28 -23.83
CA ASN A 73 -8.85 5.31 -24.44
C ASN A 73 -9.56 3.95 -24.41
N CYS A 74 -8.89 2.85 -24.06
CA CYS A 74 -9.47 1.51 -24.03
C CYS A 74 -10.70 1.42 -23.12
N SER A 75 -10.63 1.98 -21.91
CA SER A 75 -11.75 1.98 -20.96
C SER A 75 -12.98 2.67 -21.56
N SER A 76 -12.79 3.82 -22.22
CA SER A 76 -13.86 4.55 -22.89
C SER A 76 -14.45 3.76 -24.07
N MET A 77 -13.62 3.08 -24.86
CA MET A 77 -14.06 2.25 -25.98
C MET A 77 -14.86 1.03 -25.52
N ILE A 78 -14.42 0.36 -24.45
CA ILE A 78 -15.15 -0.76 -23.83
C ILE A 78 -16.50 -0.28 -23.29
N ASN A 79 -16.55 0.86 -22.62
CA ASN A 79 -17.80 1.44 -22.09
C ASN A 79 -18.77 1.81 -23.22
N ALA A 80 -18.27 2.37 -24.33
CA ALA A 80 -19.08 2.63 -25.51
C ALA A 80 -19.66 1.34 -26.09
N LEU A 81 -18.86 0.27 -26.20
CA LEU A 81 -19.34 -1.04 -26.63
C LEU A 81 -20.43 -1.58 -25.69
N GLN A 82 -20.23 -1.51 -24.37
CA GLN A 82 -21.22 -1.95 -23.38
C GLN A 82 -22.57 -1.24 -23.55
N SER A 83 -22.57 0.07 -23.83
CA SER A 83 -23.79 0.86 -24.01
C SER A 83 -24.66 0.43 -25.20
N ILE A 84 -24.07 -0.28 -26.18
CA ILE A 84 -24.72 -0.68 -27.44
C ILE A 84 -25.16 -2.17 -27.41
N VAL A 85 -24.76 -2.95 -26.40
CA VAL A 85 -25.12 -4.37 -26.28
C VAL A 85 -26.60 -4.54 -25.92
N ASP A 86 -27.30 -5.47 -26.59
CA ASP A 86 -28.66 -5.86 -26.19
C ASP A 86 -28.64 -6.63 -24.86
N SER A 87 -29.25 -6.07 -23.83
CA SER A 87 -29.39 -6.68 -22.50
C SER A 87 -30.03 -8.09 -22.50
N LYS A 88 -30.85 -8.43 -23.50
CA LYS A 88 -31.53 -9.75 -23.57
C LYS A 88 -30.74 -10.82 -24.31
N HIS A 89 -30.01 -10.46 -25.36
CA HIS A 89 -29.34 -11.42 -26.25
C HIS A 89 -27.81 -11.25 -26.31
N GLY A 90 -27.25 -10.35 -25.51
CA GLY A 90 -25.82 -10.02 -25.44
C GLY A 90 -25.20 -10.28 -24.06
N GLN A 91 -25.77 -11.18 -23.26
CA GLN A 91 -25.34 -11.40 -21.87
C GLN A 91 -23.89 -11.90 -21.76
N ARG A 92 -23.42 -12.73 -22.70
CA ARG A 92 -22.03 -13.23 -22.68
C ARG A 92 -21.05 -12.14 -23.09
N LEU A 93 -21.38 -11.37 -24.12
CA LEU A 93 -20.59 -10.21 -24.54
C LEU A 93 -20.53 -9.16 -23.43
N LEU A 94 -21.65 -8.89 -22.75
CA LEU A 94 -21.68 -7.94 -21.64
C LEU A 94 -20.83 -8.43 -20.46
N ALA A 95 -20.89 -9.72 -20.12
CA ALA A 95 -20.03 -10.30 -19.09
C ALA A 95 -18.55 -10.20 -19.47
N PHE A 96 -18.20 -10.52 -20.72
CA PHE A 96 -16.84 -10.37 -21.24
C PHE A 96 -16.36 -8.92 -21.15
N LEU A 97 -17.17 -7.95 -21.60
CA LEU A 97 -16.81 -6.54 -21.58
C LEU A 97 -16.66 -5.99 -20.15
N ARG A 98 -17.47 -6.46 -19.20
CA ARG A 98 -17.33 -6.10 -17.78
C ARG A 98 -16.03 -6.64 -17.19
N ASP A 99 -15.69 -7.89 -17.49
CA ASP A 99 -14.42 -8.48 -17.08
C ASP A 99 -13.22 -7.77 -17.74
N ALA A 100 -13.36 -7.41 -19.03
CA ALA A 100 -12.38 -6.62 -19.77
C ALA A 100 -12.15 -5.24 -19.16
N THR A 101 -13.20 -4.52 -18.75
CA THR A 101 -13.06 -3.23 -18.07
C THR A 101 -12.26 -3.37 -16.78
N ARG A 102 -12.56 -4.39 -15.95
CA ARG A 102 -11.83 -4.64 -14.70
C ARG A 102 -10.36 -5.00 -14.97
N PHE A 103 -10.13 -5.86 -15.96
CA PHE A 103 -8.79 -6.24 -16.39
C PHE A 103 -7.97 -5.03 -16.85
N VAL A 104 -8.49 -4.23 -17.79
CA VAL A 104 -7.79 -3.03 -18.31
C VAL A 104 -7.52 -2.06 -17.17
N THR A 105 -8.51 -1.77 -16.33
CA THR A 105 -8.36 -0.84 -15.21
C THR A 105 -7.23 -1.26 -14.24
N ARG A 106 -7.00 -2.56 -14.07
CA ARG A 106 -5.95 -3.08 -13.18
C ARG A 106 -4.54 -2.91 -13.73
N VAL A 107 -4.39 -2.95 -15.05
CA VAL A 107 -3.09 -2.99 -15.75
C VAL A 107 -2.82 -1.67 -16.50
N ASP A 108 -3.80 -0.77 -16.59
CA ASP A 108 -3.78 0.54 -17.28
C ASP A 108 -2.50 1.34 -17.01
N SER A 109 -2.13 1.47 -15.72
CA SER A 109 -0.96 2.24 -15.30
C SER A 109 0.37 1.75 -15.87
N ILE A 110 0.47 0.47 -16.21
CA ILE A 110 1.70 -0.12 -16.73
C ILE A 110 1.66 -0.38 -18.24
N ILE A 111 0.48 -0.54 -18.83
CA ILE A 111 0.33 -0.83 -20.25
C ILE A 111 0.93 0.28 -21.11
N ASP A 112 0.73 1.55 -20.71
CA ASP A 112 1.25 2.71 -21.44
C ASP A 112 2.79 2.71 -21.54
N GLU A 113 3.48 2.26 -20.50
CA GLU A 113 4.96 2.27 -20.47
C GLU A 113 5.55 0.93 -20.93
N HIS A 114 4.87 -0.18 -20.62
CA HIS A 114 5.34 -1.54 -20.83
C HIS A 114 4.20 -2.46 -21.34
N PRO A 115 3.80 -2.36 -22.62
CA PRO A 115 2.66 -3.08 -23.19
C PRO A 115 2.67 -4.59 -22.97
N LEU A 116 3.84 -5.23 -23.01
CA LEU A 116 3.96 -6.68 -22.83
C LEU A 116 3.59 -7.16 -21.41
N GLN A 117 3.50 -6.26 -20.43
CA GLN A 117 3.07 -6.60 -19.08
C GLN A 117 1.62 -7.05 -19.01
N ILE A 118 0.82 -6.81 -20.06
CA ILE A 118 -0.52 -7.40 -20.21
C ILE A 118 -0.48 -8.91 -20.05
N TYR A 119 0.52 -9.56 -20.66
CA TYR A 119 0.63 -11.02 -20.67
C TYR A 119 1.39 -11.55 -19.45
N THR A 120 2.46 -10.88 -19.06
CA THR A 120 3.37 -11.37 -18.01
C THR A 120 2.91 -11.04 -16.60
N SER A 121 2.21 -9.92 -16.40
CA SER A 121 1.69 -9.50 -15.11
C SER A 121 0.16 -9.51 -15.10
N GLY A 122 -0.47 -8.82 -16.06
CA GLY A 122 -1.93 -8.68 -16.15
C GLY A 122 -2.66 -10.01 -16.12
N LEU A 123 -2.34 -10.92 -17.05
CA LEU A 123 -2.96 -12.26 -17.10
C LEU A 123 -2.58 -13.16 -15.93
N VAL A 124 -1.34 -13.08 -15.46
CA VAL A 124 -0.83 -13.95 -14.38
C VAL A 124 -1.54 -13.65 -13.07
N PHE A 125 -1.78 -12.38 -12.76
CA PHE A 125 -2.43 -11.93 -11.54
C PHE A 125 -3.95 -11.71 -11.68
N ALA A 126 -4.54 -11.98 -12.86
CA ALA A 126 -5.98 -11.92 -13.03
C ALA A 126 -6.68 -13.05 -12.24
N PRO A 127 -7.86 -12.82 -11.65
CA PRO A 127 -8.61 -13.81 -10.87
C PRO A 127 -8.87 -15.12 -11.62
N GLU A 128 -9.02 -16.23 -10.89
CA GLU A 128 -9.21 -17.56 -11.49
C GLU A 128 -10.45 -17.64 -12.40
N LYS A 129 -11.54 -16.99 -12.02
CA LYS A 129 -12.81 -16.96 -12.77
C LYS A 129 -12.89 -15.82 -13.80
N SER A 130 -11.80 -15.07 -14.02
CA SER A 130 -11.79 -14.04 -15.07
C SER A 130 -12.00 -14.68 -16.45
N ILE A 131 -12.96 -14.11 -17.19
CA ILE A 131 -13.29 -14.51 -18.56
C ILE A 131 -12.11 -14.21 -19.49
N ILE A 132 -11.43 -13.07 -19.32
CA ILE A 132 -10.23 -12.70 -20.06
C ILE A 132 -9.11 -13.69 -19.79
N ARG A 133 -8.83 -14.03 -18.52
CA ARG A 133 -7.81 -15.03 -18.20
C ARG A 133 -8.12 -16.40 -18.80
N ALA A 134 -9.39 -16.81 -18.78
CA ALA A 134 -9.81 -18.07 -19.38
C ALA A 134 -9.73 -18.06 -20.92
N ALA A 135 -10.07 -16.95 -21.57
CA ALA A 135 -10.04 -16.80 -23.02
C ALA A 135 -8.61 -16.80 -23.58
N PHE A 136 -7.66 -16.20 -22.86
CA PHE A 136 -6.27 -16.03 -23.29
C PHE A 136 -5.28 -16.90 -22.48
N ARG A 137 -5.73 -18.06 -22.02
CA ARG A 137 -4.88 -19.00 -21.25
C ARG A 137 -3.62 -19.40 -22.02
N ASP A 138 -3.73 -19.57 -23.33
CA ASP A 138 -2.61 -19.95 -24.20
C ASP A 138 -1.56 -18.83 -24.35
N CYS A 139 -1.87 -17.60 -23.93
CA CYS A 139 -0.94 -16.48 -23.91
C CYS A 139 -0.16 -16.37 -22.58
N LEU A 140 -0.44 -17.25 -21.60
CA LEU A 140 0.30 -17.26 -20.35
C LEU A 140 1.78 -17.64 -20.60
N PRO A 141 2.73 -17.01 -19.89
CA PRO A 141 4.14 -17.25 -20.18
C PRO A 141 4.58 -18.67 -19.78
N GLU A 142 5.07 -19.44 -20.74
CA GLU A 142 5.54 -20.83 -20.52
C GLU A 142 6.77 -20.94 -19.59
N TRP A 143 7.49 -19.83 -19.40
CA TRP A 143 8.67 -19.77 -18.54
C TRP A 143 8.32 -19.61 -17.05
N ILE A 144 7.03 -19.46 -16.71
CA ILE A 144 6.52 -19.56 -15.35
C ILE A 144 6.02 -21.00 -15.16
N THR A 145 6.71 -21.77 -14.32
CA THR A 145 6.37 -23.17 -14.05
C THR A 145 5.33 -23.29 -12.95
N GLN A 146 5.24 -22.30 -12.06
CA GLN A 146 4.27 -22.24 -10.98
C GLN A 146 3.76 -20.81 -10.81
N PHE A 147 2.46 -20.63 -11.00
CA PHE A 147 1.78 -19.34 -10.90
C PHE A 147 1.40 -19.01 -9.45
N PRO A 148 1.32 -17.71 -9.09
CA PRO A 148 0.89 -17.31 -7.76
C PRO A 148 -0.59 -17.63 -7.55
N GLN A 149 -0.96 -17.81 -6.28
CA GLN A 149 -2.38 -17.84 -5.92
C GLN A 149 -3.01 -16.47 -6.12
N VAL A 150 -4.21 -16.47 -6.69
CA VAL A 150 -4.99 -15.26 -6.95
C VAL A 150 -6.42 -15.47 -6.44
N PRO A 151 -7.16 -14.41 -6.12
CA PRO A 151 -8.55 -14.55 -5.70
C PRO A 151 -9.41 -15.20 -6.79
N GLN A 152 -10.52 -15.83 -6.39
CA GLN A 152 -11.44 -16.45 -7.35
C GLN A 152 -12.12 -15.43 -8.25
N ASN A 153 -12.54 -14.29 -7.69
CA ASN A 153 -13.22 -13.20 -8.37
C ASN A 153 -12.42 -11.90 -8.22
N TRP A 154 -12.71 -10.92 -9.08
CA TRP A 154 -12.26 -9.54 -8.84
C TRP A 154 -12.83 -9.02 -7.53
N ASN A 155 -12.04 -8.26 -6.78
CA ASN A 155 -12.54 -7.53 -5.61
C ASN A 155 -13.49 -6.39 -6.05
N THR A 156 -14.18 -5.79 -5.08
CA THR A 156 -15.14 -4.69 -5.34
C THR A 156 -14.46 -3.39 -5.75
N ASN A 157 -13.15 -3.28 -5.54
CA ASN A 157 -12.31 -2.15 -5.95
C ASN A 157 -12.33 -2.00 -7.48
N LEU A 158 -12.76 -0.84 -7.98
CA LEU A 158 -12.60 -0.50 -9.38
C LEU A 158 -11.17 -0.11 -9.68
N ARG A 159 -10.59 0.81 -8.90
CA ARG A 159 -9.28 1.40 -9.17
C ARG A 159 -8.60 1.84 -7.87
N VAL A 160 -7.28 1.77 -7.86
CA VAL A 160 -6.42 2.30 -6.80
C VAL A 160 -5.50 3.35 -7.42
N ILE A 161 -5.56 4.58 -6.92
CA ILE A 161 -4.69 5.68 -7.36
C ILE A 161 -3.61 5.87 -6.29
N GLU A 162 -2.35 5.80 -6.73
CA GLU A 162 -1.19 6.02 -5.88
C GLU A 162 -0.80 7.50 -5.94
N THR A 163 -0.71 8.18 -4.79
CA THR A 163 -0.31 9.59 -4.76
C THR A 163 1.17 9.72 -4.34
N PRO A 164 2.10 10.11 -5.24
CA PRO A 164 3.53 10.14 -4.92
C PRO A 164 3.91 11.15 -3.84
N LEU A 165 3.12 12.21 -3.68
CA LEU A 165 3.32 13.26 -2.68
C LEU A 165 2.70 12.93 -1.32
N GLY A 166 2.12 11.74 -1.20
CA GLY A 166 1.35 11.27 -0.07
C GLY A 166 0.02 11.98 0.13
N LEU A 167 -0.82 11.42 0.99
CA LEU A 167 -2.13 11.97 1.34
C LEU A 167 -2.08 12.57 2.76
N ALA A 168 -2.65 13.75 2.93
CA ALA A 168 -2.93 14.28 4.26
C ALA A 168 -4.26 13.72 4.78
N ASP A 169 -4.54 13.86 6.08
CA ASP A 169 -5.89 13.72 6.66
C ASP A 169 -6.85 14.84 6.22
N SER A 170 -6.56 15.46 5.07
CA SER A 170 -7.25 16.61 4.51
C SER A 170 -8.38 16.14 3.59
N PRO A 171 -9.39 16.99 3.35
CA PRO A 171 -10.58 16.55 2.64
C PRO A 171 -10.27 16.25 1.17
N MET A 172 -11.04 15.34 0.61
CA MET A 172 -11.13 15.07 -0.82
C MET A 172 -12.46 15.56 -1.37
N SER A 173 -12.52 15.78 -2.68
CA SER A 173 -13.77 16.09 -3.36
C SER A 173 -13.70 15.74 -4.85
N PHE A 174 -14.81 15.27 -5.41
CA PHE A 174 -14.95 15.19 -6.87
C PHE A 174 -15.29 16.55 -7.44
N LEU A 175 -14.72 16.90 -8.58
CA LEU A 175 -15.09 18.08 -9.35
C LEU A 175 -16.49 17.89 -9.97
N PRO A 176 -17.14 19.00 -10.43
CA PRO A 176 -18.51 18.93 -10.96
C PRO A 176 -18.68 18.01 -12.18
N ASP A 177 -17.58 17.66 -12.85
CA ASP A 177 -17.57 16.73 -13.98
C ASP A 177 -17.75 15.26 -13.58
N SER A 178 -17.76 14.94 -12.27
CA SER A 178 -17.83 13.58 -11.71
C SER A 178 -16.71 12.62 -12.14
N ARG A 179 -15.71 13.14 -12.86
CA ARG A 179 -14.60 12.37 -13.43
C ARG A 179 -13.26 12.76 -12.81
N SER A 180 -13.13 14.01 -12.39
CA SER A 180 -11.89 14.50 -11.82
C SER A 180 -12.01 14.53 -10.29
N LEU A 181 -11.02 13.99 -9.60
CA LEU A 181 -10.94 13.95 -8.14
C LEU A 181 -9.81 14.86 -7.67
N GLN A 182 -10.12 15.78 -6.76
CA GLN A 182 -9.12 16.63 -6.11
C GLN A 182 -8.82 16.13 -4.70
N VAL A 183 -7.53 16.06 -4.39
CA VAL A 183 -7.00 15.61 -3.11
C VAL A 183 -5.88 16.52 -2.64
N VAL A 184 -5.63 16.54 -1.33
CA VAL A 184 -4.64 17.42 -0.72
C VAL A 184 -3.55 16.59 -0.06
N SER A 185 -2.30 16.83 -0.46
CA SER A 185 -1.14 16.11 0.08
C SER A 185 -0.68 16.66 1.44
N ARG A 186 0.12 15.88 2.18
CA ARG A 186 0.81 16.34 3.41
C ARG A 186 1.68 17.58 3.16
N SER A 187 2.23 17.68 1.94
CA SER A 187 3.02 18.81 1.47
C SER A 187 2.19 20.02 0.99
N ARG A 188 0.86 20.02 1.23
CA ARG A 188 -0.09 21.09 0.88
C ARG A 188 -0.15 21.37 -0.62
N VAL A 189 -0.05 20.32 -1.41
CA VAL A 189 -0.29 20.36 -2.85
C VAL A 189 -1.68 19.80 -3.10
N VAL A 190 -2.54 20.59 -3.74
CA VAL A 190 -3.81 20.08 -4.28
C VAL A 190 -3.49 19.37 -5.58
N GLN A 191 -3.74 18.06 -5.64
CA GLN A 191 -3.55 17.24 -6.82
C GLN A 191 -4.92 16.91 -7.43
N VAL A 192 -5.03 17.05 -8.75
CA VAL A 192 -6.24 16.64 -9.50
C VAL A 192 -5.92 15.37 -10.27
N TRP A 193 -6.75 14.37 -10.10
CA TRP A 193 -6.62 13.04 -10.72
C TRP A 193 -7.83 12.73 -11.56
N ASP A 194 -7.62 12.10 -12.71
CA ASP A 194 -8.71 11.51 -13.50
C ASP A 194 -9.10 10.17 -12.86
N SER A 195 -10.33 10.05 -12.37
CA SER A 195 -10.83 8.86 -11.68
C SER A 195 -10.95 7.63 -12.59
N MET A 196 -11.05 7.85 -13.91
CA MET A 196 -11.22 6.79 -14.90
C MET A 196 -9.91 6.25 -15.43
N THR A 197 -8.84 7.04 -15.44
CA THR A 197 -7.50 6.69 -15.97
C THR A 197 -6.43 6.65 -14.88
N GLY A 198 -6.72 7.15 -13.67
CA GLY A 198 -5.78 7.19 -12.55
C GLY A 198 -4.58 8.12 -12.78
N LYS A 199 -4.59 8.93 -13.86
CA LYS A 199 -3.52 9.86 -14.18
C LYS A 199 -3.71 11.18 -13.45
N GLN A 200 -2.60 11.77 -13.02
CA GLN A 200 -2.62 13.12 -12.47
C GLN A 200 -2.82 14.13 -13.60
N LEU A 201 -3.87 14.95 -13.51
CA LEU A 201 -4.22 15.99 -14.47
C LEU A 201 -3.55 17.33 -14.16
N ASP A 202 -3.52 17.71 -12.88
CA ASP A 202 -2.95 19.00 -12.43
C ASP A 202 -2.39 18.89 -11.00
N SER A 203 -1.55 19.85 -10.61
CA SER A 203 -1.14 20.07 -9.20
C SER A 203 -0.84 21.52 -8.91
N ILE A 204 -1.32 21.99 -7.77
CA ILE A 204 -1.09 23.35 -7.31
C ILE A 204 -0.61 23.34 -5.87
N LYS A 205 0.54 23.97 -5.63
CA LYS A 205 1.12 24.15 -4.30
C LYS A 205 0.47 25.36 -3.63
N LEU A 206 -0.01 25.18 -2.40
CA LEU A 206 -0.57 26.27 -1.60
C LEU A 206 0.56 26.97 -0.83
N ASP A 207 0.61 28.31 -0.91
CA ASP A 207 1.72 29.12 -0.38
C ASP A 207 1.82 29.13 1.15
N SER A 208 0.71 28.96 1.87
CA SER A 208 0.68 28.70 3.33
C SER A 208 -0.77 28.51 3.78
N GLY A 209 -1.10 27.44 4.51
CA GLY A 209 -2.45 27.31 5.05
C GLY A 209 -2.65 26.15 6.02
N TYR A 210 -3.63 26.28 6.92
CA TYR A 210 -3.88 25.34 8.02
C TYR A 210 -5.09 24.43 7.76
N TYR A 211 -6.16 24.93 7.13
CA TYR A 211 -7.32 24.15 6.73
C TYR A 211 -7.73 24.44 5.30
N ILE A 212 -8.25 23.41 4.62
CA ILE A 212 -8.93 23.52 3.32
C ILE A 212 -10.24 22.74 3.40
N VAL A 213 -11.29 23.23 2.75
CA VAL A 213 -12.60 22.58 2.65
C VAL A 213 -13.11 22.73 1.22
N PHE A 214 -13.72 21.68 0.68
CA PHE A 214 -14.32 21.69 -0.64
C PHE A 214 -15.86 21.81 -0.54
N SER A 215 -16.46 22.40 -1.56
CA SER A 215 -17.90 22.32 -1.79
C SER A 215 -18.29 20.90 -2.19
N SER A 216 -19.57 20.52 -1.99
CA SER A 216 -20.02 19.17 -2.33
C SER A 216 -20.02 18.89 -3.82
N ASP A 217 -20.18 19.92 -4.65
CA ASP A 217 -20.00 19.82 -6.10
C ASP A 217 -18.52 19.88 -6.54
N GLY A 218 -17.61 20.19 -5.61
CA GLY A 218 -16.17 20.36 -5.83
C GLY A 218 -15.78 21.58 -6.66
N GLY A 219 -16.72 22.40 -7.11
CA GLY A 219 -16.46 23.56 -7.98
C GLY A 219 -15.78 24.72 -7.25
N CYS A 220 -15.92 24.78 -5.92
CA CYS A 220 -15.30 25.78 -5.07
C CYS A 220 -14.53 25.15 -3.91
N SER A 221 -13.49 25.83 -3.45
CA SER A 221 -12.78 25.47 -2.22
C SER A 221 -12.50 26.69 -1.35
N LEU A 222 -12.28 26.45 -0.06
CA LEU A 222 -11.99 27.46 0.93
C LEU A 222 -10.75 27.05 1.70
N SER A 223 -9.75 27.90 1.80
CA SER A 223 -8.57 27.64 2.61
C SER A 223 -8.28 28.77 3.58
N THR A 224 -7.53 28.48 4.64
CA THR A 224 -7.08 29.48 5.62
C THR A 224 -5.58 29.56 5.66
N ASN A 225 -5.05 30.78 5.75
CA ASN A 225 -3.64 31.04 5.98
C ASN A 225 -3.33 31.16 7.47
N THR A 226 -2.05 31.02 7.84
CA THR A 226 -1.57 31.17 9.23
C THR A 226 -1.79 32.58 9.79
N ASP A 227 -1.96 33.58 8.94
CA ASP A 227 -2.22 34.97 9.30
C ASP A 227 -3.71 35.30 9.55
N GLY A 228 -4.59 34.29 9.55
CA GLY A 228 -6.04 34.48 9.71
C GLY A 228 -6.76 34.94 8.45
N THR A 229 -6.14 34.84 7.28
CA THR A 229 -6.77 35.12 5.98
C THR A 229 -7.53 33.90 5.46
N ILE A 230 -8.76 34.10 5.00
CA ILE A 230 -9.54 33.11 4.24
C ILE A 230 -9.35 33.37 2.75
N LEU A 231 -8.97 32.33 2.02
CA LEU A 231 -8.87 32.30 0.57
C LEU A 231 -10.04 31.51 0.00
N PHE A 232 -10.84 32.16 -0.83
CA PHE A 232 -11.93 31.54 -1.57
C PHE A 232 -11.48 31.22 -2.97
N TRP A 233 -11.55 29.96 -3.36
CA TRP A 233 -11.17 29.50 -4.68
C TRP A 233 -12.44 29.19 -5.47
N GLY A 234 -12.69 29.94 -6.54
CA GLY A 234 -13.77 29.63 -7.51
C GLY A 234 -13.29 28.75 -8.67
N SER A 235 -11.99 28.78 -8.89
CA SER A 235 -11.21 27.83 -9.67
C SER A 235 -9.88 27.70 -8.96
N LEU A 236 -9.15 26.62 -9.21
CA LEU A 236 -7.85 26.33 -8.62
C LEU A 236 -6.82 27.48 -8.70
N ARG A 237 -7.03 28.47 -9.58
CA ARG A 237 -6.11 29.60 -9.80
C ARG A 237 -6.69 30.97 -9.44
N GLU A 238 -7.98 31.08 -9.15
CA GLU A 238 -8.62 32.36 -8.84
C GLU A 238 -9.02 32.38 -7.36
N SER A 239 -8.40 33.27 -6.59
CA SER A 239 -8.74 33.46 -5.18
C SER A 239 -9.20 34.86 -4.81
N THR A 240 -10.22 34.96 -3.96
CA THR A 240 -10.57 36.21 -3.25
C THR A 240 -10.22 36.08 -1.78
N GLN A 241 -9.62 37.11 -1.19
CA GLN A 241 -9.01 37.04 0.14
C GLN A 241 -9.73 37.93 1.16
N TYR A 242 -9.89 37.43 2.39
CA TYR A 242 -10.44 38.17 3.52
C TYR A 242 -9.65 37.91 4.80
N ARG A 243 -9.15 38.97 5.44
CA ARG A 243 -8.33 38.85 6.65
C ARG A 243 -9.13 39.11 7.92
N PHE A 244 -9.04 38.19 8.87
CA PHE A 244 -9.54 38.35 10.23
C PHE A 244 -8.38 38.63 11.18
N LYS A 245 -8.66 39.35 12.28
CA LYS A 245 -7.67 39.58 13.34
C LYS A 245 -7.53 38.39 14.29
N GLU A 246 -8.57 37.55 14.35
CA GLU A 246 -8.64 36.39 15.23
C GLU A 246 -8.39 35.10 14.46
N THR A 247 -7.94 34.07 15.18
CA THR A 247 -7.70 32.74 14.60
C THR A 247 -9.01 32.07 14.20
N ILE A 248 -9.03 31.53 12.99
CA ILE A 248 -10.15 30.76 12.45
C ILE A 248 -10.01 29.31 12.91
N VAL A 249 -11.09 28.76 13.46
CA VAL A 249 -11.12 27.42 14.05
C VAL A 249 -11.82 26.40 13.14
N CYS A 250 -12.84 26.83 12.39
CA CYS A 250 -13.62 25.94 11.53
C CYS A 250 -14.13 26.67 10.29
N LEU A 251 -14.30 25.92 9.20
CA LEU A 251 -14.75 26.36 7.89
C LEU A 251 -15.85 25.44 7.38
N SER A 252 -16.79 25.97 6.60
CA SER A 252 -17.79 25.19 5.89
C SER A 252 -18.26 25.90 4.62
N LEU A 253 -18.71 25.15 3.62
CA LEU A 253 -19.24 25.65 2.34
C LEU A 253 -20.65 25.09 2.10
N SER A 254 -21.50 25.87 1.41
CA SER A 254 -22.72 25.33 0.81
C SER A 254 -22.38 24.38 -0.34
N GLY A 255 -23.36 23.58 -0.76
CA GLY A 255 -23.14 22.55 -1.76
C GLY A 255 -22.71 23.10 -3.12
N ASP A 256 -23.16 24.32 -3.45
CA ASP A 256 -22.83 25.07 -4.67
C ASP A 256 -21.66 26.05 -4.49
N GLY A 257 -21.02 26.10 -3.32
CA GLY A 257 -19.92 27.00 -3.01
C GLY A 257 -20.27 28.50 -2.99
N LYS A 258 -21.53 28.89 -3.16
CA LYS A 258 -21.95 30.31 -3.16
C LYS A 258 -21.98 30.91 -1.77
N ARG A 259 -22.13 30.08 -0.74
CA ARG A 259 -22.07 30.50 0.66
C ARG A 259 -20.93 29.79 1.37
N ALA A 260 -20.29 30.51 2.28
CA ALA A 260 -19.26 29.97 3.15
C ALA A 260 -19.49 30.42 4.58
N ALA A 261 -19.11 29.59 5.53
CA ALA A 261 -19.12 29.92 6.93
C ALA A 261 -17.72 29.77 7.53
N CYS A 262 -17.35 30.67 8.43
CA CYS A 262 -16.15 30.54 9.25
C CYS A 262 -16.48 30.79 10.72
N ALA A 263 -15.86 30.01 11.61
CA ALA A 263 -15.94 30.19 13.05
C ALA A 263 -14.60 30.69 13.58
N LEU A 264 -14.63 31.76 14.38
CA LEU A 264 -13.46 32.37 15.01
C LEU A 264 -13.30 31.88 16.45
N ARG A 265 -12.09 31.83 17.00
CA ARG A 265 -11.83 31.31 18.36
C ARG A 265 -12.67 31.98 19.47
N ASP A 266 -13.15 33.21 19.25
CA ASP A 266 -13.96 33.97 20.20
C ASP A 266 -15.44 33.53 20.32
N GLY A 267 -15.90 32.58 19.49
CA GLY A 267 -17.30 32.11 19.47
C GLY A 267 -18.15 32.72 18.34
N THR A 268 -17.58 33.65 17.57
CA THR A 268 -18.28 34.33 16.48
C THR A 268 -18.26 33.48 15.22
N VAL A 269 -19.42 33.33 14.57
CA VAL A 269 -19.52 32.68 13.26
C VAL A 269 -19.94 33.70 12.22
N PHE A 270 -19.22 33.75 11.09
CA PHE A 270 -19.58 34.57 9.93
C PHE A 270 -20.06 33.67 8.80
N VAL A 271 -21.15 34.05 8.14
CA VAL A 271 -21.57 33.46 6.87
C VAL A 271 -21.46 34.51 5.78
N PHE A 272 -20.80 34.15 4.68
CA PHE A 272 -20.58 34.97 3.50
C PHE A 272 -21.49 34.50 2.37
N ASP A 273 -22.04 35.43 1.61
CA ASP A 273 -22.83 35.18 0.40
C ASP A 273 -22.15 35.81 -0.82
N ARG A 274 -21.94 34.98 -1.85
CA ARG A 274 -21.30 35.33 -3.13
C ARG A 274 -22.27 35.32 -4.31
N SER A 275 -23.59 35.26 -4.11
CA SER A 275 -24.59 35.06 -5.17
C SER A 275 -24.80 36.24 -6.16
N GLY A 276 -23.76 37.01 -6.49
CA GLY A 276 -23.78 38.12 -7.46
C GLY A 276 -23.85 39.49 -6.79
N GLY A 277 -22.75 40.24 -6.87
CA GLY A 277 -22.58 41.58 -6.26
C GLY A 277 -21.42 41.65 -5.26
N PRO A 278 -21.27 42.75 -4.50
CA PRO A 278 -20.29 42.82 -3.42
C PRO A 278 -20.61 41.78 -2.34
N MET A 279 -19.58 41.07 -1.87
CA MET A 279 -19.71 39.99 -0.91
C MET A 279 -20.40 40.46 0.38
N ARG A 280 -21.52 39.84 0.70
CA ARG A 280 -22.30 40.15 1.92
C ARG A 280 -21.91 39.16 3.00
N TRP A 281 -21.85 39.63 4.24
CA TRP A 281 -21.61 38.75 5.38
C TRP A 281 -22.59 39.05 6.50
N ARG A 282 -22.91 38.01 7.27
CA ARG A 282 -23.75 38.09 8.46
C ARG A 282 -23.02 37.44 9.63
N ARG A 283 -23.15 38.08 10.80
CA ARG A 283 -22.59 37.58 12.06
C ARG A 283 -23.64 36.80 12.84
N PHE A 284 -23.26 35.62 13.31
CA PHE A 284 -24.01 34.76 14.21
C PHE A 284 -23.23 34.66 15.52
N ASN A 285 -23.89 34.94 16.63
CA ASN A 285 -23.28 34.85 17.95
C ASN A 285 -23.71 33.53 18.59
N GLY A 286 -22.77 32.61 18.77
CA GLY A 286 -22.96 31.41 19.58
C GLY A 286 -22.81 31.69 21.09
N GLU A 287 -22.66 30.63 21.88
CA GLU A 287 -22.23 30.77 23.28
C GLU A 287 -20.80 31.32 23.35
N LYS A 288 -20.53 32.17 24.35
CA LYS A 288 -19.19 32.72 24.60
C LYS A 288 -18.27 31.60 25.07
N GLN A 289 -17.07 31.54 24.50
CA GLN A 289 -16.01 30.54 24.68
C GLN A 289 -16.18 29.30 23.77
N ASN A 290 -15.32 29.25 22.74
CA ASN A 290 -15.12 28.15 21.79
C ASN A 290 -16.36 27.81 20.92
N PRO A 291 -16.47 28.37 19.70
CA PRO A 291 -17.52 27.94 18.78
C PRO A 291 -17.18 26.52 18.36
N GLY A 292 -18.01 25.57 18.75
CA GLY A 292 -17.84 24.21 18.28
C GLY A 292 -18.11 24.12 16.77
N ARG A 293 -18.04 22.89 16.27
CA ARG A 293 -18.00 22.57 14.84
C ARG A 293 -19.20 23.16 14.10
N ILE A 294 -18.96 23.76 12.93
CA ILE A 294 -20.01 24.36 12.08
C ILE A 294 -20.22 23.57 10.80
N ALA A 295 -21.45 23.56 10.28
CA ALA A 295 -21.73 23.11 8.91
C ALA A 295 -22.86 23.92 8.27
N LEU A 296 -22.69 24.29 7.00
CA LEU A 296 -23.77 24.81 6.17
C LEU A 296 -24.55 23.65 5.53
N SER A 297 -25.86 23.83 5.39
CA SER A 297 -26.66 22.93 4.55
C SER A 297 -26.27 23.08 3.07
N PRO A 298 -26.46 22.03 2.25
CA PRO A 298 -26.15 22.07 0.83
C PRO A 298 -26.85 23.19 0.06
N ASP A 299 -28.11 23.50 0.41
CA ASP A 299 -28.85 24.66 -0.14
C ASP A 299 -28.37 26.04 0.39
N GLY A 300 -27.50 26.05 1.40
CA GLY A 300 -26.97 27.24 2.06
C GLY A 300 -27.99 28.01 2.90
N GLU A 301 -29.18 27.47 3.16
CA GLU A 301 -30.23 28.14 3.94
C GLU A 301 -30.11 27.95 5.45
N LEU A 302 -29.50 26.85 5.89
CA LEU A 302 -29.33 26.49 7.29
C LEU A 302 -27.84 26.45 7.67
N LEU A 303 -27.56 26.88 8.90
CA LEU A 303 -26.26 26.77 9.56
C LEU A 303 -26.43 25.94 10.84
N ALA A 304 -25.72 24.82 10.90
CA ALA A 304 -25.52 24.03 12.10
C ALA A 304 -24.33 24.56 12.89
N ILE A 305 -24.52 24.79 14.18
CA ILE A 305 -23.46 25.11 15.14
C ILE A 305 -23.58 24.10 16.28
N ILE A 306 -22.55 23.27 16.46
CA ILE A 306 -22.43 22.39 17.62
C ILE A 306 -21.71 23.18 18.72
N THR A 307 -22.21 23.13 19.94
CA THR A 307 -21.58 23.76 21.11
C THR A 307 -20.80 22.74 21.93
N GLN A 308 -19.92 23.21 22.82
CA GLN A 308 -19.26 22.34 23.80
C GLN A 308 -20.26 21.63 24.73
N SER A 309 -21.44 22.21 24.95
CA SER A 309 -22.51 21.58 25.74
C SER A 309 -23.24 20.45 25.00
N ARG A 310 -22.69 19.97 23.86
CA ARG A 310 -23.25 18.90 23.04
C ARG A 310 -24.67 19.22 22.57
N THR A 311 -24.91 20.50 22.28
CA THR A 311 -26.16 21.00 21.69
C THR A 311 -25.93 21.44 20.25
N LEU A 312 -26.77 20.97 19.34
CA LEU A 312 -26.84 21.45 17.97
C LEU A 312 -27.83 22.61 17.91
N GLN A 313 -27.33 23.75 17.47
CA GLN A 313 -28.12 24.93 17.18
C GLN A 313 -28.25 25.06 15.66
N LEU A 314 -29.49 25.05 15.17
CA LEU A 314 -29.79 25.31 13.76
C LEU A 314 -30.22 26.76 13.60
N TRP A 315 -29.60 27.45 12.66
CA TRP A 315 -29.83 28.86 12.37
C TRP A 315 -30.25 29.02 10.92
N ASP A 316 -31.26 29.84 10.68
CA ASP A 316 -31.62 30.27 9.34
C ASP A 316 -30.65 31.37 8.89
N VAL A 317 -29.94 31.11 7.80
CA VAL A 317 -28.84 31.96 7.31
C VAL A 317 -29.37 33.32 6.82
N ASN A 318 -30.56 33.32 6.20
CA ASN A 318 -31.14 34.50 5.57
C ASN A 318 -31.68 35.50 6.61
N THR A 319 -32.34 35.00 7.65
CA THR A 319 -32.97 35.78 8.71
C THR A 319 -32.04 36.01 9.90
N GLY A 320 -31.05 35.15 10.10
CA GLY A 320 -30.16 35.17 11.26
C GLY A 320 -30.82 34.68 12.55
N ARG A 321 -31.95 33.96 12.45
CA ARG A 321 -32.70 33.48 13.63
C ARG A 321 -32.40 32.01 13.90
N LYS A 322 -32.26 31.67 15.18
CA LYS A 322 -32.20 30.28 15.63
C LYS A 322 -33.56 29.60 15.38
N THR A 323 -33.56 28.52 14.61
CA THR A 323 -34.77 27.77 14.24
C THR A 323 -35.03 26.62 15.20
N LYS A 324 -33.97 25.90 15.62
CA LYS A 324 -34.10 24.71 16.47
C LYS A 324 -32.87 24.53 17.36
N GLU A 325 -33.07 23.83 18.46
CA GLU A 325 -32.03 23.39 19.40
C GLU A 325 -32.27 21.93 19.75
N ILE A 326 -31.24 21.11 19.62
CA ILE A 326 -31.27 19.68 19.93
C ILE A 326 -30.12 19.39 20.88
N SER A 327 -30.40 18.77 22.03
CA SER A 327 -29.41 18.39 23.03
C SER A 327 -29.07 16.90 22.98
N GLY A 328 -27.89 16.54 23.51
CA GLY A 328 -27.45 15.15 23.60
C GLY A 328 -26.84 14.62 22.30
N ILE A 329 -26.17 15.49 21.54
CA ILE A 329 -25.54 15.15 20.25
C ILE A 329 -24.05 14.83 20.47
N PRO A 330 -23.47 13.88 19.72
CA PRO A 330 -22.04 13.57 19.79
C PRO A 330 -21.17 14.78 19.42
N ASP A 331 -19.95 14.85 19.98
CA ASP A 331 -18.98 15.91 19.67
C ASP A 331 -18.13 15.60 18.41
N HIS A 332 -18.81 15.42 17.27
CA HIS A 332 -18.21 15.12 15.97
C HIS A 332 -18.70 16.10 14.89
N TRP A 333 -18.01 16.17 13.73
CA TRP A 333 -18.42 17.05 12.64
C TRP A 333 -19.81 16.67 12.10
N PRO A 334 -20.74 17.62 11.98
CA PRO A 334 -22.06 17.35 11.42
C PRO A 334 -21.96 17.22 9.90
N CYS A 335 -22.59 16.18 9.33
CA CYS A 335 -22.71 16.01 7.89
C CYS A 335 -24.17 16.14 7.47
N PHE A 336 -24.50 17.10 6.60
CA PHE A 336 -25.85 17.24 6.04
C PHE A 336 -26.06 16.28 4.87
N SER A 337 -27.27 15.75 4.75
CA SER A 337 -27.70 15.09 3.51
C SER A 337 -27.87 16.10 2.36
N PRO A 338 -27.63 15.73 1.10
CA PRO A 338 -27.77 16.61 -0.08
C PRO A 338 -29.10 17.36 -0.20
N ASN A 339 -30.20 16.78 0.30
CA ASN A 339 -31.52 17.41 0.30
C ASN A 339 -31.80 18.31 1.52
N SER A 340 -30.76 18.63 2.31
CA SER A 340 -30.80 19.44 3.54
C SER A 340 -31.80 18.98 4.62
N ARG A 341 -32.29 17.74 4.56
CA ARG A 341 -33.31 17.23 5.50
C ARG A 341 -32.72 16.51 6.71
N LEU A 342 -31.64 15.77 6.50
CA LEU A 342 -31.01 14.92 7.50
C LEU A 342 -29.64 15.46 7.90
N ILE A 343 -29.22 15.15 9.13
CA ILE A 343 -27.86 15.39 9.63
C ILE A 343 -27.34 14.10 10.26
N ALA A 344 -26.17 13.65 9.83
CA ALA A 344 -25.46 12.51 10.40
C ALA A 344 -24.37 12.96 11.37
N PHE A 345 -24.16 12.15 12.40
CA PHE A 345 -23.09 12.30 13.39
C PHE A 345 -22.43 10.95 13.64
N ILE A 346 -21.10 10.95 13.74
CA ILE A 346 -20.36 9.82 14.27
C ILE A 346 -20.63 9.77 15.79
N ASN A 347 -21.03 8.61 16.31
CA ASN A 347 -21.24 8.35 17.73
C ASN A 347 -20.75 6.94 18.07
N TYR A 348 -19.45 6.78 18.29
CA TYR A 348 -18.84 5.46 18.44
C TYR A 348 -19.64 4.52 19.37
N PRO A 349 -19.97 3.29 18.94
CA PRO A 349 -19.55 2.61 17.69
C PRO A 349 -20.54 2.73 16.51
N ALA A 350 -21.46 3.69 16.52
CA ALA A 350 -22.51 3.84 15.52
C ALA A 350 -22.49 5.20 14.80
N VAL A 351 -23.16 5.28 13.65
CA VAL A 351 -23.56 6.56 13.05
C VAL A 351 -25.02 6.85 13.36
N VAL A 352 -25.31 8.05 13.87
CA VAL A 352 -26.67 8.48 14.19
C VAL A 352 -27.11 9.54 13.18
N VAL A 353 -28.22 9.29 12.50
CA VAL A 353 -28.84 10.24 11.56
C VAL A 353 -30.09 10.83 12.20
N TYR A 354 -30.20 12.15 12.19
CA TYR A 354 -31.32 12.92 12.71
C TYR A 354 -32.13 13.53 11.56
N ASP A 355 -33.46 13.53 11.70
CA ASP A 355 -34.33 14.30 10.80
C ASP A 355 -34.56 15.69 11.41
N ILE A 356 -34.16 16.73 10.68
CA ILE A 356 -34.22 18.13 11.14
C ILE A 356 -35.67 18.56 11.39
N ARG A 357 -36.61 18.14 10.52
CA ARG A 357 -38.02 18.54 10.61
C ARG A 357 -38.66 17.90 11.83
N MET A 358 -38.49 16.59 11.98
CA MET A 358 -39.06 15.83 13.09
C MET A 358 -38.38 16.16 14.43
N GLY A 359 -37.09 16.51 14.41
CA GLY A 359 -36.32 16.87 15.62
C GLY A 359 -35.93 15.67 16.48
N GLY A 360 -35.75 14.51 15.86
CA GLY A 360 -35.41 13.26 16.54
C GLY A 360 -34.48 12.41 15.71
N VAL A 361 -33.98 11.34 16.33
CA VAL A 361 -33.18 10.31 15.65
C VAL A 361 -34.05 9.65 14.59
N PHE A 362 -33.59 9.74 13.34
CA PHE A 362 -34.19 9.03 12.20
C PHE A 362 -33.72 7.58 12.17
N ARG A 363 -32.40 7.35 12.29
CA ARG A 363 -31.82 6.01 12.23
C ARG A 363 -30.43 5.94 12.87
N GLN A 364 -30.01 4.73 13.26
CA GLN A 364 -28.66 4.41 13.70
C GLN A 364 -28.10 3.24 12.88
N PHE A 365 -26.81 3.32 12.53
CA PHE A 365 -26.09 2.30 11.76
C PHE A 365 -24.97 1.71 12.62
N TRP A 366 -24.93 0.38 12.72
CA TRP A 366 -24.00 -0.38 13.56
C TRP A 366 -23.31 -1.43 12.69
N GLY A 367 -22.00 -1.63 12.83
CA GLY A 367 -21.29 -2.68 12.08
C GLY A 367 -19.77 -2.57 12.08
N HIS A 368 -19.23 -1.36 12.22
CA HIS A 368 -17.78 -1.15 12.28
C HIS A 368 -17.17 -1.69 13.58
N THR A 369 -15.98 -2.28 13.45
CA THR A 369 -15.25 -2.89 14.57
C THR A 369 -14.29 -1.92 15.26
N SER A 370 -13.94 -0.83 14.56
CA SER A 370 -13.09 0.25 15.04
C SER A 370 -13.80 1.62 14.98
N SER A 371 -13.08 2.69 15.31
CA SER A 371 -13.61 4.05 15.28
C SER A 371 -13.97 4.48 13.87
N ILE A 372 -15.19 4.98 13.69
CA ILE A 372 -15.67 5.52 12.42
C ILE A 372 -14.94 6.86 12.18
N SER A 373 -14.28 6.96 11.05
CA SER A 373 -13.44 8.09 10.67
C SER A 373 -14.18 9.07 9.75
N ALA A 374 -15.01 8.57 8.83
CA ALA A 374 -15.70 9.39 7.83
C ALA A 374 -17.12 8.89 7.51
N ILE A 375 -17.96 9.81 7.04
CA ILE A 375 -19.33 9.56 6.60
C ILE A 375 -19.62 10.41 5.35
N ALA A 376 -20.26 9.82 4.35
CA ALA A 376 -20.74 10.53 3.16
C ALA A 376 -22.16 10.10 2.79
N PHE A 377 -23.05 11.06 2.52
CA PHE A 377 -24.35 10.77 1.93
C PHE A 377 -24.24 10.62 0.41
N SER A 378 -24.98 9.67 -0.16
CA SER A 378 -25.10 9.58 -1.62
C SER A 378 -25.90 10.78 -2.17
N PRO A 379 -25.61 11.25 -3.41
CA PRO A 379 -26.31 12.38 -4.02
C PRO A 379 -27.82 12.19 -4.14
N ASP A 380 -28.28 10.95 -4.34
CA ASP A 380 -29.70 10.58 -4.42
C ASP A 380 -30.41 10.53 -3.04
N THR A 381 -29.65 10.70 -1.96
CA THR A 381 -30.11 10.64 -0.55
C THR A 381 -30.77 9.32 -0.15
N GLN A 382 -30.49 8.23 -0.88
CA GLN A 382 -30.96 6.88 -0.54
C GLN A 382 -29.94 6.08 0.27
N HIS A 383 -28.66 6.41 0.17
CA HIS A 383 -27.57 5.66 0.78
C HIS A 383 -26.67 6.54 1.67
N LEU A 384 -26.00 5.87 2.61
CA LEU A 384 -25.00 6.45 3.49
C LEU A 384 -23.75 5.58 3.41
N ALA A 385 -22.62 6.15 3.01
CA ALA A 385 -21.32 5.50 3.13
C ALA A 385 -20.67 5.88 4.47
N THR A 386 -19.99 4.93 5.08
CA THR A 386 -19.26 5.08 6.34
C THR A 386 -17.92 4.41 6.23
N ALA A 387 -16.87 4.99 6.80
CA ALA A 387 -15.52 4.43 6.81
C ALA A 387 -14.99 4.35 8.23
N SER A 388 -14.10 3.39 8.45
CA SER A 388 -13.56 3.04 9.76
C SER A 388 -12.04 2.94 9.74
N GLN A 389 -11.45 3.10 10.92
CA GLN A 389 -10.03 2.85 11.17
C GLN A 389 -9.64 1.37 11.06
N ASP A 390 -10.59 0.46 10.85
CA ASP A 390 -10.31 -0.95 10.52
C ASP A 390 -10.03 -1.18 9.02
N GLY A 391 -9.90 -0.10 8.22
CA GLY A 391 -9.65 -0.18 6.78
C GLY A 391 -10.88 -0.52 5.95
N LYS A 392 -12.07 -0.61 6.57
CA LYS A 392 -13.32 -0.95 5.88
C LYS A 392 -14.20 0.27 5.65
N ALA A 393 -14.96 0.23 4.55
CA ALA A 393 -16.07 1.14 4.31
C ALA A 393 -17.36 0.35 4.09
N SER A 394 -18.48 0.84 4.61
CA SER A 394 -19.80 0.21 4.45
C SER A 394 -20.80 1.18 3.85
N LEU A 395 -21.63 0.69 2.93
CA LEU A 395 -22.73 1.40 2.30
C LEU A 395 -24.06 0.91 2.89
N TRP A 396 -24.84 1.83 3.43
CA TRP A 396 -26.10 1.54 4.10
C TRP A 396 -27.27 2.13 3.33
N HIS A 397 -28.38 1.39 3.26
CA HIS A 397 -29.62 1.92 2.73
C HIS A 397 -30.33 2.74 3.82
N LEU A 398 -30.49 4.05 3.62
CA LEU A 398 -30.96 4.98 4.65
C LEU A 398 -32.37 4.66 5.17
N ALA A 399 -33.27 4.25 4.29
CA ALA A 399 -34.66 4.00 4.68
C ALA A 399 -34.84 2.70 5.49
N THR A 400 -34.11 1.63 5.16
CA THR A 400 -34.26 0.30 5.79
C THR A 400 -33.28 0.12 6.95
N GLY A 401 -32.09 0.71 6.86
CA GLY A 401 -30.99 0.51 7.80
C GLY A 401 -30.12 -0.69 7.50
N GLU A 402 -30.34 -1.35 6.37
CA GLU A 402 -29.59 -2.54 5.97
C GLU A 402 -28.25 -2.14 5.33
N GLU A 403 -27.22 -2.92 5.60
CA GLU A 403 -25.94 -2.83 4.90
C GLU A 403 -26.14 -3.40 3.48
N VAL A 404 -25.90 -2.56 2.48
CA VAL A 404 -26.03 -2.92 1.05
C VAL A 404 -24.72 -3.53 0.55
N HIS A 405 -23.60 -2.89 0.90
CA HIS A 405 -22.27 -3.33 0.50
C HIS A 405 -21.24 -3.03 1.59
N GLN A 406 -20.27 -3.93 1.72
CA GLN A 406 -19.05 -3.69 2.47
C GLN A 406 -17.89 -3.62 1.46
N PHE A 407 -17.18 -2.51 1.47
CA PHE A 407 -15.98 -2.30 0.69
C PHE A 407 -14.78 -2.59 1.57
N GLU A 408 -14.02 -3.60 1.15
CA GLU A 408 -12.79 -4.00 1.81
C GLU A 408 -11.61 -3.81 0.84
N HIS A 409 -10.55 -3.25 1.39
CA HIS A 409 -9.25 -3.20 0.76
C HIS A 409 -8.20 -3.33 1.84
N ASP A 410 -7.05 -3.90 1.49
CA ASP A 410 -5.92 -4.08 2.39
C ASP A 410 -5.20 -2.74 2.60
N CYS A 411 -5.83 -1.84 3.35
CA CYS A 411 -5.25 -0.59 3.80
C CYS A 411 -5.39 -0.47 5.33
N ASN A 412 -4.47 0.26 5.95
CA ASN A 412 -4.40 0.35 7.41
C ASN A 412 -5.61 1.07 7.99
N GLN A 413 -6.03 2.17 7.37
CA GLN A 413 -7.20 2.93 7.77
C GLN A 413 -7.75 3.72 6.59
N ILE A 414 -9.07 3.97 6.60
CA ILE A 414 -9.70 4.93 5.71
C ILE A 414 -10.00 6.17 6.54
N THR A 415 -9.63 7.37 6.09
CA THR A 415 -9.84 8.61 6.86
C THR A 415 -10.86 9.56 6.24
N ASP A 416 -11.18 9.39 4.95
CA ASP A 416 -12.14 10.23 4.24
C ASP A 416 -12.94 9.44 3.19
N LEU A 417 -14.17 9.87 2.92
CA LEU A 417 -15.10 9.28 1.95
C LEU A 417 -15.84 10.37 1.16
N VAL A 418 -15.93 10.21 -0.17
CA VAL A 418 -16.71 11.11 -1.01
C VAL A 418 -17.36 10.41 -2.19
N PHE A 419 -18.64 10.71 -2.43
CA PHE A 419 -19.33 10.29 -3.65
C PHE A 419 -19.05 11.24 -4.81
N SER A 420 -18.98 10.71 -6.03
CA SER A 420 -19.08 11.55 -7.22
C SER A 420 -20.46 12.23 -7.28
N PRO A 421 -20.57 13.45 -7.85
CA PRO A 421 -21.85 14.16 -7.96
C PRO A 421 -22.95 13.38 -8.69
N ASP A 422 -22.57 12.52 -9.65
CA ASP A 422 -23.49 11.62 -10.35
C ASP A 422 -23.86 10.33 -9.57
N GLY A 423 -23.18 10.06 -8.46
CA GLY A 423 -23.38 8.88 -7.62
C GLY A 423 -22.81 7.57 -8.18
N CYS A 424 -22.07 7.63 -9.29
CA CYS A 424 -21.50 6.45 -9.95
C CYS A 424 -20.21 5.94 -9.30
N LEU A 425 -19.53 6.77 -8.51
CA LEU A 425 -18.27 6.43 -7.85
C LEU A 425 -18.30 6.81 -6.37
N LEU A 426 -17.64 5.99 -5.57
CA LEU A 426 -17.30 6.29 -4.18
C LEU A 426 -15.77 6.25 -4.05
N ALA A 427 -15.18 7.35 -3.57
CA ALA A 427 -13.75 7.45 -3.30
C ALA A 427 -13.46 7.37 -1.79
N ALA A 428 -12.40 6.65 -1.43
CA ALA A 428 -11.87 6.57 -0.07
C ALA A 428 -10.37 6.90 -0.04
N ALA A 429 -9.92 7.65 0.97
CA ALA A 429 -8.50 7.91 1.20
C ALA A 429 -7.94 7.01 2.30
N SER A 430 -6.78 6.41 2.03
CA SER A 430 -5.87 5.90 3.06
C SER A 430 -4.59 6.75 3.06
N PRO A 431 -4.46 7.68 4.02
CA PRO A 431 -3.26 8.52 4.17
C PRO A 431 -1.99 7.75 4.48
N ASP A 432 -2.08 6.63 5.19
CA ASP A 432 -0.90 5.87 5.60
C ASP A 432 -0.34 5.03 4.46
N ASP A 433 -1.20 4.52 3.59
CA ASP A 433 -0.80 3.79 2.39
C ASP A 433 -0.59 4.69 1.17
N ASN A 434 -0.89 5.99 1.30
CA ASN A 434 -0.83 7.00 0.23
C ASN A 434 -1.64 6.57 -1.01
N ILE A 435 -2.86 6.05 -0.78
CA ILE A 435 -3.76 5.61 -1.83
C ILE A 435 -5.15 6.21 -1.73
N ILE A 436 -5.76 6.32 -2.91
CA ILE A 436 -7.17 6.57 -3.08
C ILE A 436 -7.80 5.32 -3.69
N LEU A 437 -8.83 4.80 -3.04
CA LEU A 437 -9.64 3.69 -3.52
C LEU A 437 -10.88 4.23 -4.21
N LEU A 438 -11.24 3.66 -5.36
CA LEU A 438 -12.46 3.98 -6.10
C LEU A 438 -13.33 2.74 -6.23
N TRP A 439 -14.61 2.88 -5.87
CA TRP A 439 -15.64 1.83 -5.96
C TRP A 439 -16.81 2.27 -6.82
N ASP A 440 -17.49 1.29 -7.44
CA ASP A 440 -18.85 1.47 -7.95
C ASP A 440 -19.82 1.08 -6.83
N PRO A 441 -20.55 2.02 -6.22
CA PRO A 441 -21.49 1.72 -5.15
C PRO A 441 -22.73 0.94 -5.62
N ASN A 442 -22.97 0.85 -6.93
CA ASN A 442 -24.10 0.13 -7.52
C ASN A 442 -23.71 -1.27 -8.05
N SER A 443 -22.44 -1.66 -7.95
CA SER A 443 -21.95 -2.92 -8.47
C SER A 443 -22.38 -4.09 -7.58
N THR A 444 -23.22 -4.98 -8.10
CA THR A 444 -23.70 -6.21 -7.43
C THR A 444 -22.66 -7.32 -7.34
N ALA A 445 -21.36 -6.99 -7.30
CA ALA A 445 -20.32 -8.02 -7.21
C ALA A 445 -20.31 -8.56 -5.78
N ASP A 446 -20.59 -9.86 -5.65
CA ASP A 446 -20.71 -10.55 -4.37
C ASP A 446 -19.47 -10.32 -3.49
N ASN A 447 -19.72 -9.99 -2.23
CA ASN A 447 -18.72 -9.86 -1.18
C ASN A 447 -17.92 -11.16 -1.10
N VAL A 448 -16.63 -11.11 -1.44
CA VAL A 448 -15.71 -12.16 -1.04
C VAL A 448 -15.32 -11.82 0.39
N GLU A 449 -15.78 -12.62 1.35
CA GLU A 449 -15.19 -12.66 2.70
C GLU A 449 -13.73 -13.09 2.56
N ASN A 450 -12.85 -12.13 2.26
CA ASN A 450 -11.44 -12.32 2.53
C ASN A 450 -11.29 -12.04 4.02
N ILE A 451 -11.23 -13.10 4.83
CA ILE A 451 -10.74 -12.99 6.20
C ILE A 451 -9.28 -12.52 6.08
N SER A 452 -9.09 -11.20 6.12
CA SER A 452 -7.78 -10.57 6.11
C SER A 452 -7.03 -11.05 7.34
N LYS A 453 -5.97 -11.84 7.13
CA LYS A 453 -5.07 -12.31 8.18
C LYS A 453 -4.09 -11.22 8.64
N GLY A 454 -4.26 -9.97 8.21
CA GLY A 454 -3.27 -8.91 8.41
C GLY A 454 -2.07 -9.04 7.47
N MET A 455 -1.17 -8.04 7.48
CA MET A 455 0.02 -8.04 6.61
C MET A 455 0.97 -9.21 6.92
N VAL A 456 1.71 -9.68 5.92
CA VAL A 456 2.79 -10.65 6.15
C VAL A 456 4.04 -9.89 6.61
N ASP A 457 4.43 -10.03 7.87
CA ASP A 457 5.56 -9.31 8.44
C ASP A 457 6.90 -9.97 8.15
N TYR A 458 6.91 -11.30 8.15
CA TYR A 458 8.13 -12.08 8.02
C TYR A 458 7.89 -13.42 7.32
N LEU A 459 8.88 -13.89 6.56
CA LEU A 459 8.92 -15.19 5.89
C LEU A 459 10.20 -15.92 6.30
N GLY A 460 10.08 -17.22 6.57
CA GLY A 460 11.21 -18.09 6.87
C GLY A 460 11.18 -19.32 5.97
N LEU A 461 12.31 -19.64 5.34
CA LEU A 461 12.47 -20.83 4.50
C LEU A 461 12.92 -22.04 5.32
N SER A 462 12.42 -23.22 4.97
CA SER A 462 12.94 -24.48 5.50
C SER A 462 14.27 -24.82 4.84
N GLN A 463 15.16 -25.51 5.56
CA GLN A 463 16.47 -25.92 5.05
C GLN A 463 16.40 -26.78 3.79
N ASP A 464 15.38 -27.63 3.69
CA ASP A 464 15.17 -28.50 2.53
C ASP A 464 14.66 -27.74 1.30
N GLY A 465 14.34 -26.44 1.44
CA GLY A 465 13.82 -25.59 0.37
C GLY A 465 12.42 -25.99 -0.10
N LYS A 466 11.67 -26.79 0.68
CA LYS A 466 10.34 -27.27 0.29
C LYS A 466 9.20 -26.50 0.93
N ARG A 467 9.45 -25.81 2.04
CA ARG A 467 8.42 -25.09 2.80
C ARG A 467 8.83 -23.65 3.08
N VAL A 468 7.83 -22.80 3.22
CA VAL A 468 7.99 -21.45 3.76
C VAL A 468 6.96 -21.22 4.85
N ALA A 469 7.38 -20.56 5.93
CA ALA A 469 6.50 -20.12 7.00
C ALA A 469 6.32 -18.60 6.90
N SER A 470 5.12 -18.11 7.18
CA SER A 470 4.75 -16.69 7.10
C SER A 470 4.17 -16.24 8.43
N ALA A 471 4.74 -15.20 9.03
CA ALA A 471 4.19 -14.50 10.18
C ALA A 471 3.22 -13.44 9.68
N PHE A 472 2.01 -13.45 10.23
CA PHE A 472 0.98 -12.47 9.93
C PHE A 472 0.78 -11.50 11.10
N GLY A 473 0.36 -10.27 10.79
CA GLY A 473 0.03 -9.25 11.80
C GLY A 473 -1.18 -9.59 12.68
N ASP A 474 -1.91 -10.68 12.41
CA ASP A 474 -2.98 -11.19 13.29
C ASP A 474 -2.49 -12.21 14.34
N ASP A 475 -1.17 -12.30 14.53
CA ASP A 475 -0.43 -13.24 15.38
C ASP A 475 -0.39 -14.69 14.86
N SER A 476 -0.99 -14.99 13.71
CA SER A 476 -0.95 -16.35 13.15
C SER A 476 0.35 -16.63 12.39
N ILE A 477 0.71 -17.91 12.31
CA ILE A 477 1.82 -18.38 11.46
C ILE A 477 1.26 -19.36 10.43
N GLY A 478 1.43 -19.05 9.15
CA GLY A 478 1.05 -19.92 8.05
C GLY A 478 2.22 -20.74 7.54
N ILE A 479 1.99 -22.01 7.20
CA ILE A 479 3.00 -22.86 6.59
C ILE A 479 2.55 -23.25 5.20
N TRP A 480 3.44 -23.06 4.23
CA TRP A 480 3.17 -23.22 2.82
C TRP A 480 4.12 -24.25 2.23
N ASP A 481 3.58 -25.07 1.33
CA ASP A 481 4.36 -25.98 0.51
C ASP A 481 4.77 -25.28 -0.79
N LEU A 482 6.07 -25.27 -1.08
CA LEU A 482 6.61 -24.56 -2.24
C LEU A 482 6.35 -25.29 -3.55
N ASP A 483 6.13 -26.61 -3.56
CA ASP A 483 5.84 -27.38 -4.76
C ASP A 483 4.41 -27.21 -5.26
N THR A 484 3.48 -27.05 -4.33
CA THR A 484 2.06 -26.88 -4.63
C THR A 484 1.59 -25.42 -4.53
N ALA A 485 2.36 -24.54 -3.86
CA ALA A 485 1.99 -23.16 -3.48
C ALA A 485 0.72 -23.08 -2.62
N TYR A 486 0.32 -24.17 -1.96
CA TYR A 486 -0.80 -24.17 -1.03
C TYR A 486 -0.33 -24.03 0.40
N GLN A 487 -1.14 -23.32 1.19
CA GLN A 487 -1.04 -23.37 2.64
C GLN A 487 -1.40 -24.78 3.11
N ILE A 488 -0.47 -25.42 3.81
CA ILE A 488 -0.64 -26.78 4.34
C ILE A 488 -1.00 -26.77 5.82
N ASP A 489 -0.66 -25.70 6.55
CA ASP A 489 -0.97 -25.58 7.97
C ASP A 489 -1.11 -24.11 8.43
N VAL A 490 -1.84 -23.91 9.51
CA VAL A 490 -2.03 -22.61 10.20
C VAL A 490 -1.87 -22.85 11.69
N ILE A 491 -0.87 -22.22 12.26
CA ILE A 491 -0.67 -22.15 13.71
C ILE A 491 -1.52 -20.98 14.22
N GLY A 492 -2.43 -21.29 15.14
CA GLY A 492 -3.47 -20.40 15.60
C GLY A 492 -2.99 -19.24 16.49
N LYS A 493 -3.92 -18.30 16.68
CA LYS A 493 -3.76 -17.06 17.43
C LYS A 493 -3.58 -17.32 18.93
N ASP A 494 -2.38 -17.08 19.46
CA ASP A 494 -2.17 -17.01 20.91
C ASP A 494 -2.00 -15.55 21.33
N THR A 495 -3.12 -14.92 21.71
CA THR A 495 -3.22 -13.50 22.09
C THR A 495 -2.38 -13.11 23.31
N THR A 496 -1.72 -14.07 23.96
CA THR A 496 -0.88 -13.81 25.14
C THR A 496 0.53 -13.32 24.77
N VAL A 497 0.97 -13.50 23.53
CA VAL A 497 2.40 -13.42 23.16
C VAL A 497 2.74 -12.23 22.25
N GLY A 498 1.74 -11.61 21.63
CA GLY A 498 1.89 -10.47 20.72
C GLY A 498 2.45 -10.84 19.34
N GLU A 499 2.53 -9.84 18.47
CA GLU A 499 2.83 -10.03 17.04
C GLU A 499 4.22 -10.68 16.80
N PRO A 500 4.31 -11.75 15.98
CA PRO A 500 5.58 -12.40 15.65
C PRO A 500 6.41 -11.50 14.72
N TYR A 501 7.57 -11.06 15.21
CA TYR A 501 8.50 -10.20 14.49
C TYR A 501 9.52 -10.97 13.65
N TRP A 502 9.87 -12.18 14.09
CA TRP A 502 10.86 -13.03 13.43
C TRP A 502 10.41 -14.48 13.44
N LEU A 503 10.75 -15.22 12.38
CA LEU A 503 10.57 -16.67 12.35
C LEU A 503 11.68 -17.39 11.58
N SER A 504 12.00 -18.61 12.00
CA SER A 504 12.97 -19.46 11.33
C SER A 504 12.68 -20.93 11.56
N PHE A 505 12.92 -21.77 10.55
CA PHE A 505 12.90 -23.21 10.73
C PHE A 505 14.15 -23.67 11.49
N SER A 506 13.98 -24.66 12.35
CA SER A 506 15.12 -25.36 12.94
C SER A 506 15.96 -26.02 11.86
N GLN A 507 17.27 -25.94 12.04
CA GLN A 507 18.26 -26.49 11.11
C GLN A 507 18.61 -27.95 11.42
N VAL A 508 18.17 -28.48 12.56
CA VAL A 508 18.54 -29.84 13.03
C VAL A 508 17.33 -30.74 13.24
N GLN A 509 16.17 -30.16 13.57
CA GLN A 509 14.94 -30.91 13.77
C GLN A 509 13.92 -30.55 12.69
N GLU A 510 13.53 -31.55 11.90
CA GLU A 510 12.51 -31.36 10.87
C GLU A 510 11.18 -30.97 11.50
N GLY A 511 10.55 -29.95 10.92
CA GLY A 511 9.21 -29.52 11.33
C GLY A 511 9.16 -28.64 12.57
N LEU A 512 10.30 -28.25 13.15
CA LEU A 512 10.32 -27.29 14.25
C LEU A 512 10.47 -25.86 13.72
N ILE A 513 9.61 -24.94 14.14
CA ILE A 513 9.67 -23.51 13.80
C ILE A 513 9.88 -22.71 15.07
N TRP A 514 10.87 -21.83 15.05
CA TRP A 514 11.08 -20.84 16.09
C TRP A 514 10.48 -19.51 15.66
N SER A 515 9.68 -18.89 16.53
CA SER A 515 9.24 -17.50 16.37
C SER A 515 9.74 -16.65 17.54
N VAL A 516 9.90 -15.35 17.29
CA VAL A 516 10.17 -14.36 18.33
C VAL A 516 9.20 -13.19 18.15
N SER A 517 8.49 -12.82 19.22
CA SER A 517 7.58 -11.68 19.22
C SER A 517 8.31 -10.35 19.47
N PHE A 518 7.65 -9.23 19.20
CA PHE A 518 8.19 -7.89 19.50
C PHE A 518 8.55 -7.69 20.98
N THR A 519 7.87 -8.41 21.89
CA THR A 519 8.12 -8.36 23.33
C THR A 519 9.28 -9.26 23.77
N GLY A 520 9.95 -9.94 22.84
CA GLY A 520 11.10 -10.81 23.11
C GLY A 520 10.74 -12.23 23.56
N ILE A 521 9.47 -12.64 23.45
CA ILE A 521 9.06 -14.01 23.78
C ILE A 521 9.44 -14.94 22.63
N ILE A 522 10.10 -16.06 22.96
CA ILE A 522 10.49 -17.08 21.98
C ILE A 522 9.49 -18.22 22.04
N GLN A 523 8.97 -18.63 20.88
CA GLN A 523 8.09 -19.79 20.79
C GLN A 523 8.70 -20.84 19.88
N CYS A 524 8.39 -22.08 20.22
CA CYS A 524 8.76 -23.25 19.46
C CYS A 524 7.48 -23.97 19.02
N TYR A 525 7.35 -24.19 17.73
CA TYR A 525 6.22 -24.86 17.13
C TYR A 525 6.68 -26.15 16.49
N ASP A 526 6.09 -27.26 16.91
CA ASP A 526 6.29 -28.55 16.25
C ASP A 526 5.15 -28.79 15.26
N THR A 527 5.46 -28.66 13.97
CA THR A 527 4.52 -28.85 12.86
C THR A 527 4.16 -30.31 12.61
N LEU A 528 4.86 -31.27 13.23
CA LEU A 528 4.54 -32.70 13.14
C LEU A 528 3.55 -33.13 14.22
N THR A 529 3.66 -32.55 15.42
CA THR A 529 2.80 -32.91 16.57
C THR A 529 1.69 -31.89 16.85
N GLY A 530 1.75 -30.70 16.24
CA GLY A 530 0.84 -29.58 16.50
C GLY A 530 1.03 -28.96 17.89
N GLY A 531 2.12 -29.31 18.58
CA GLY A 531 2.45 -28.79 19.90
C GLY A 531 3.06 -27.40 19.83
N THR A 532 2.63 -26.52 20.74
CA THR A 532 3.25 -25.21 20.97
C THR A 532 3.98 -25.25 22.30
N GLU A 533 5.27 -24.94 22.29
CA GLU A 533 6.05 -24.73 23.51
C GLU A 533 6.50 -23.26 23.56
N VAL A 534 6.02 -22.53 24.57
CA VAL A 534 6.37 -21.12 24.78
C VAL A 534 7.52 -21.05 25.78
N LEU A 535 8.62 -20.41 25.37
CA LEU A 535 9.70 -20.01 26.26
C LEU A 535 9.54 -18.51 26.53
N GLU A 536 8.88 -18.17 27.65
CA GLU A 536 8.81 -16.78 28.09
C GLU A 536 10.18 -16.30 28.56
N ILE A 537 10.71 -15.29 27.88
CA ILE A 537 11.92 -14.58 28.29
C ILE A 537 11.49 -13.22 28.82
N ASP A 538 11.58 -13.03 30.13
CA ASP A 538 11.48 -11.69 30.74
C ASP A 538 12.85 -11.01 30.57
N SER A 539 12.91 -10.00 29.71
CA SER A 539 14.15 -9.30 29.36
C SER A 539 14.74 -8.51 30.54
N GLY A 540 13.98 -8.28 31.62
CA GLY A 540 14.41 -7.53 32.80
C GLY A 540 14.75 -6.05 32.54
N ASP A 541 14.79 -5.62 31.27
CA ASP A 541 15.08 -4.27 30.80
C ASP A 541 13.78 -3.47 30.56
N ARG A 542 12.70 -3.83 31.28
CA ARG A 542 11.59 -2.91 31.55
C ARG A 542 12.11 -1.84 32.51
N GLY A 543 12.94 -0.93 31.99
CA GLY A 543 13.51 0.16 32.74
C GLY A 543 12.41 0.87 33.54
N ASP A 544 12.61 0.88 34.85
CA ASP A 544 11.87 1.65 35.84
C ASP A 544 11.89 3.15 35.43
N ARG A 545 10.94 3.56 34.58
CA ARG A 545 10.64 4.99 34.36
C ARG A 545 9.75 5.46 35.50
N GLY A 546 10.37 5.54 36.67
CA GLY A 546 9.92 6.43 37.72
C GLY A 546 9.89 7.85 37.18
N ASP A 547 8.70 8.44 37.21
CA ASP A 547 8.40 9.86 37.45
C ASP A 547 9.64 10.77 37.45
N ARG A 548 10.15 11.12 36.26
CA ARG A 548 11.13 12.20 36.07
C ARG A 548 10.46 13.26 35.22
N GLY A 549 10.07 14.33 35.91
CA GLY A 549 9.40 15.48 35.35
C GLY A 549 10.19 16.17 34.25
N ASP A 550 9.40 16.84 33.41
CA ASP A 550 9.74 17.83 32.40
C ASP A 550 11.13 18.45 32.54
N SER A 551 12.01 18.11 31.61
CA SER A 551 13.05 19.02 31.15
C SER A 551 13.12 18.94 29.63
N ASP A 552 12.61 19.99 28.97
CA ASP A 552 12.82 20.33 27.58
C ASP A 552 14.33 20.30 27.24
N ASP A 553 14.70 19.57 26.20
CA ASP A 553 15.76 19.88 25.22
C ASP A 553 16.39 18.59 24.62
N SER A 554 15.84 18.12 23.49
CA SER A 554 16.60 17.60 22.35
C SER A 554 15.66 17.20 21.21
N ASP A 555 15.85 17.84 20.05
CA ASP A 555 15.26 17.48 18.76
C ASP A 555 15.66 16.05 18.34
N ASP A 556 14.76 15.09 18.49
CA ASP A 556 14.76 13.83 17.73
C ASP A 556 13.28 13.45 17.53
N SER A 557 12.73 13.82 16.38
CA SER A 557 11.29 13.83 16.11
C SER A 557 10.85 12.81 15.06
N ASP A 558 11.22 11.54 15.20
CA ASP A 558 10.78 10.48 14.26
C ASP A 558 10.04 9.28 14.89
N ASP A 559 9.90 9.18 16.21
CA ASP A 559 9.14 8.09 16.85
C ASP A 559 7.69 8.50 17.17
N ARG A 560 6.89 8.83 16.14
CA ARG A 560 5.43 9.06 16.28
C ARG A 560 4.56 8.03 15.55
N ASP A 561 4.93 6.76 15.61
CA ASP A 561 3.96 5.67 15.44
C ASP A 561 3.54 5.16 16.82
N GLY A 562 2.23 5.10 17.05
CA GLY A 562 1.64 4.83 18.36
C GLY A 562 1.99 3.45 18.91
N GLY A 563 2.59 3.41 20.09
CA GLY A 563 2.12 2.53 21.15
C GLY A 563 2.82 1.20 21.39
N TYR A 564 4.01 0.91 20.88
CA TYR A 564 4.88 -0.15 21.44
C TYR A 564 6.36 0.25 21.33
N ILE A 565 7.04 0.40 22.48
CA ILE A 565 8.48 0.63 22.51
C ILE A 565 9.16 -0.66 22.04
N ARG A 566 9.92 -0.57 20.93
CA ARG A 566 10.63 -1.69 20.30
C ARG A 566 11.77 -2.18 21.20
N ASP A 567 11.53 -3.24 21.98
CA ASP A 567 12.56 -3.79 22.88
C ASP A 567 13.56 -4.70 22.13
N THR A 568 13.10 -5.55 21.20
CA THR A 568 13.97 -6.49 20.46
C THR A 568 14.26 -6.00 19.03
N ALA A 569 15.54 -6.03 18.65
CA ALA A 569 16.09 -5.30 17.53
C ALA A 569 16.58 -6.16 16.35
N SER A 570 17.04 -7.37 16.62
CA SER A 570 17.57 -8.32 15.64
C SER A 570 17.62 -9.71 16.25
N VAL A 571 17.31 -10.73 15.46
CA VAL A 571 17.28 -12.13 15.91
C VAL A 571 18.06 -12.98 14.93
N ALA A 572 18.93 -13.85 15.44
CA ALA A 572 19.62 -14.84 14.63
C ALA A 572 19.59 -16.21 15.30
N LEU A 573 19.37 -17.26 14.51
CA LEU A 573 19.46 -18.66 14.94
C LEU A 573 20.78 -19.25 14.44
N SER A 574 21.49 -19.99 15.29
CA SER A 574 22.71 -20.68 14.89
C SER A 574 22.42 -21.77 13.85
N PRO A 575 23.36 -22.04 12.92
CA PRO A 575 23.19 -23.11 11.94
C PRO A 575 22.98 -24.52 12.53
N ASP A 576 23.43 -24.77 13.75
CA ASP A 576 23.14 -26.02 14.47
C ASP A 576 21.78 -26.02 15.19
N GLY A 577 20.99 -24.95 15.06
CA GLY A 577 19.64 -24.82 15.65
C GLY A 577 19.60 -24.84 17.18
N ASN A 578 20.73 -24.85 17.87
CA ASN A 578 20.80 -25.00 19.32
C ASN A 578 20.88 -23.68 20.07
N THR A 579 21.25 -22.59 19.39
CA THR A 579 21.55 -21.30 20.01
C THR A 579 20.80 -20.19 19.27
N ILE A 580 20.16 -19.29 20.02
CA ILE A 580 19.54 -18.09 19.47
C ILE A 580 20.15 -16.84 20.10
N ALA A 581 20.42 -15.83 19.28
CA ALA A 581 20.90 -14.54 19.73
C ALA A 581 19.81 -13.48 19.51
N LEU A 582 19.53 -12.72 20.57
CA LEU A 582 18.58 -11.61 20.59
C LEU A 582 19.36 -10.31 20.86
N ALA A 583 19.36 -9.37 19.92
CA ALA A 583 19.82 -8.02 20.18
C ALA A 583 18.69 -7.17 20.74
N PHE A 584 19.01 -6.42 21.78
CA PHE A 584 18.24 -5.32 22.37
C PHE A 584 19.04 -4.02 22.19
N SER A 585 18.44 -2.88 22.54
CA SER A 585 19.06 -1.55 22.37
C SER A 585 20.43 -1.39 23.06
N GLN A 586 20.63 -2.06 24.21
CA GLN A 586 21.84 -1.94 25.02
C GLN A 586 22.49 -3.29 25.36
N SER A 587 21.89 -4.40 24.93
CA SER A 587 22.40 -5.72 25.23
C SER A 587 22.16 -6.74 24.13
N VAL A 588 22.99 -7.77 24.05
CA VAL A 588 22.75 -8.96 23.21
C VAL A 588 22.71 -10.17 24.12
N GLN A 589 21.60 -10.90 24.09
CA GLN A 589 21.41 -12.10 24.88
C GLN A 589 21.56 -13.35 24.01
N ILE A 590 22.28 -14.34 24.51
CA ILE A 590 22.55 -15.60 23.81
C ILE A 590 21.95 -16.74 24.63
N TRP A 591 21.02 -17.45 24.02
CA TRP A 591 20.21 -18.49 24.65
C TRP A 591 20.49 -19.85 24.04
N ASN A 592 20.65 -20.85 24.90
CA ASN A 592 20.69 -22.24 24.47
C ASN A 592 19.28 -22.82 24.49
N LEU A 593 18.80 -23.20 23.32
CA LEU A 593 17.45 -23.72 23.11
C LEU A 593 17.27 -25.15 23.65
N VAL A 594 18.35 -25.95 23.68
CA VAL A 594 18.33 -27.32 24.19
C VAL A 594 18.32 -27.34 25.72
N ALA A 595 19.21 -26.56 26.33
CA ALA A 595 19.34 -26.44 27.78
C ALA A 595 18.28 -25.51 28.41
N ARG A 596 17.60 -24.70 27.59
CA ARG A 596 16.58 -23.71 27.98
C ARG A 596 17.12 -22.68 28.98
N GLU A 597 18.37 -22.28 28.80
CA GLU A 597 19.04 -21.31 29.67
C GLU A 597 19.81 -20.26 28.86
N MET A 598 19.91 -19.06 29.42
CA MET A 598 20.74 -18.00 28.88
C MET A 598 22.22 -18.33 29.16
N GLN A 599 23.02 -18.39 28.11
CA GLN A 599 24.46 -18.67 28.23
C GLN A 599 25.26 -17.40 28.50
N HIS A 600 24.96 -16.33 27.77
CA HIS A 600 25.72 -15.08 27.83
C HIS A 600 24.81 -13.86 27.66
N THR A 601 25.12 -12.77 28.39
CA THR A 601 24.55 -11.44 28.20
C THR A 601 25.68 -10.47 27.90
N LEU A 602 25.55 -9.73 26.81
CA LEU A 602 26.58 -8.83 26.33
C LEU A 602 26.06 -7.41 26.40
N ASN A 603 26.62 -6.56 27.27
CA ASN A 603 26.24 -5.16 27.32
C ASN A 603 27.03 -4.38 26.27
N VAL A 604 26.45 -4.25 25.08
CA VAL A 604 27.03 -3.52 23.95
C VAL A 604 26.00 -2.51 23.50
N TRP A 605 26.39 -1.25 23.39
CA TRP A 605 25.53 -0.24 22.80
C TRP A 605 25.49 -0.47 21.28
N THR A 606 24.35 -0.96 20.79
CA THR A 606 24.20 -1.34 19.37
C THR A 606 23.84 -0.15 18.47
N GLY A 607 23.67 1.07 19.01
CA GLY A 607 23.32 2.26 18.22
C GLY A 607 22.09 2.08 17.33
N ARG A 608 22.05 2.80 16.20
CA ARG A 608 20.97 2.70 15.19
C ARG A 608 21.05 1.44 14.31
N SER A 609 22.19 0.76 14.24
CA SER A 609 22.45 -0.36 13.30
C SER A 609 22.58 -1.70 14.04
N ARG A 610 21.64 -2.63 13.84
CA ARG A 610 21.47 -3.82 14.70
C ARG A 610 21.34 -5.10 13.85
N CYS A 611 22.46 -5.66 13.40
CA CYS A 611 22.50 -6.90 12.63
C CYS A 611 23.38 -7.95 13.34
N ILE A 612 22.88 -9.19 13.40
CA ILE A 612 23.57 -10.34 13.97
C ILE A 612 23.70 -11.43 12.91
N GLY A 613 24.86 -12.10 12.84
CA GLY A 613 25.04 -13.30 12.03
C GLY A 613 25.94 -14.33 12.70
N PHE A 614 25.52 -15.60 12.70
CA PHE A 614 26.34 -16.72 13.16
C PHE A 614 27.26 -17.23 12.05
N SER A 615 28.43 -17.75 12.42
CA SER A 615 29.26 -18.54 11.51
C SER A 615 28.60 -19.89 11.19
N SER A 616 28.94 -20.42 10.01
CA SER A 616 28.59 -21.77 9.53
C SER A 616 28.81 -22.87 10.56
N ASP A 617 29.88 -22.77 11.36
CA ASP A 617 30.22 -23.75 12.40
C ASP A 617 29.52 -23.50 13.75
N SER A 618 28.64 -22.50 13.84
CA SER A 618 27.89 -22.10 15.05
C SER A 618 28.76 -21.73 16.26
N LYS A 619 30.06 -21.45 16.08
CA LYS A 619 30.99 -21.10 17.18
C LYS A 619 31.27 -19.62 17.31
N THR A 620 31.01 -18.86 16.25
CA THR A 620 31.35 -17.44 16.15
C THR A 620 30.09 -16.63 15.84
N LEU A 621 30.00 -15.45 16.43
CA LEU A 621 28.91 -14.51 16.23
C LEU A 621 29.49 -13.18 15.75
N ALA A 622 28.99 -12.64 14.65
CA ALA A 622 29.28 -11.29 14.20
C ALA A 622 28.12 -10.37 14.59
N LEU A 623 28.45 -9.22 15.18
CA LEU A 623 27.52 -8.23 15.66
C LEU A 623 27.94 -6.85 15.13
N SER A 624 27.01 -6.11 14.54
CA SER A 624 27.22 -4.67 14.29
C SER A 624 27.11 -3.92 15.62
N ALA A 625 28.21 -3.28 16.04
CA ALA A 625 28.26 -2.37 17.17
C ALA A 625 28.36 -0.92 16.64
N GLY A 626 27.92 0.07 17.43
CA GLY A 626 27.82 1.47 17.02
C GLY A 626 29.03 2.03 16.25
N ASP A 627 28.80 3.07 15.44
CA ASP A 627 29.77 3.73 14.56
C ASP A 627 30.53 2.79 13.59
N TYR A 628 29.80 1.88 12.95
CA TYR A 628 30.30 1.04 11.84
C TYR A 628 31.40 0.06 12.23
N ASP A 629 31.41 -0.42 13.47
CA ASP A 629 32.31 -1.47 13.91
C ASP A 629 31.57 -2.82 13.87
N VAL A 630 32.23 -3.89 13.40
CA VAL A 630 31.71 -5.26 13.52
C VAL A 630 32.52 -6.02 14.54
N ALA A 631 31.89 -6.39 15.64
CA ALA A 631 32.49 -7.21 16.68
C ALA A 631 32.32 -8.70 16.34
N ILE A 632 33.42 -9.43 16.28
CA ILE A 632 33.47 -10.89 16.10
C ILE A 632 33.67 -11.54 17.47
N TRP A 633 32.70 -12.35 17.87
CA TRP A 633 32.60 -12.97 19.17
C TRP A 633 32.77 -14.47 19.10
N ASN A 634 33.46 -15.04 20.07
CA ASN A 634 33.53 -16.48 20.22
C ASN A 634 32.57 -16.94 21.31
N LEU A 635 31.64 -17.82 20.93
CA LEU A 635 30.59 -18.31 21.81
C LEU A 635 31.11 -19.25 22.89
N ALA A 636 32.21 -19.97 22.65
CA ALA A 636 32.80 -20.86 23.65
C ALA A 636 33.53 -20.11 24.77
N SER A 637 34.14 -18.96 24.47
CA SER A 637 34.85 -18.14 25.45
C SER A 637 34.00 -17.01 26.04
N GLY A 638 32.88 -16.66 25.39
CA GLY A 638 32.02 -15.54 25.76
C GLY A 638 32.70 -14.17 25.65
N ARG A 639 33.70 -14.03 24.77
CA ARG A 639 34.48 -12.79 24.61
C ARG A 639 34.58 -12.35 23.15
N VAL A 640 34.70 -11.04 22.93
CA VAL A 640 35.10 -10.42 21.66
C VAL A 640 36.50 -10.94 21.30
N GLN A 641 36.64 -11.57 20.14
CA GLN A 641 37.94 -11.95 19.58
C GLN A 641 38.57 -10.80 18.81
N GLN A 642 37.76 -10.06 18.05
CA GLN A 642 38.23 -9.01 17.15
C GLN A 642 37.11 -8.00 16.92
N THR A 643 37.48 -6.73 16.75
CA THR A 643 36.60 -5.68 16.23
C THR A 643 37.14 -5.22 14.88
N LEU A 644 36.28 -5.24 13.86
CA LEU A 644 36.59 -4.78 12.51
C LEU A 644 36.02 -3.38 12.33
N SER A 645 36.89 -2.38 12.20
CA SER A 645 36.48 -1.01 11.89
C SER A 645 36.31 -0.84 10.39
N ILE A 646 35.06 -0.84 9.94
CA ILE A 646 34.68 -0.75 8.52
C ILE A 646 34.15 0.64 8.13
N GLY A 647 33.98 1.54 9.11
CA GLY A 647 33.40 2.89 8.92
C GLY A 647 34.10 3.77 7.87
N HIS A 648 35.38 3.55 7.58
CA HIS A 648 36.08 4.30 6.51
C HIS A 648 35.51 4.06 5.10
N HIS A 649 34.69 3.03 4.90
CA HIS A 649 34.06 2.70 3.61
C HIS A 649 32.61 3.18 3.48
N TYR A 650 32.03 3.74 4.55
CA TYR A 650 30.65 4.19 4.60
C TYR A 650 30.60 5.70 4.85
N GLN A 651 29.59 6.39 4.31
CA GLN A 651 29.38 7.80 4.63
C GLN A 651 28.87 7.93 6.07
N ASP A 652 29.18 9.02 6.77
CA ASP A 652 28.85 9.23 8.20
C ASP A 652 27.35 9.07 8.55
N SER A 653 26.46 8.98 7.55
CA SER A 653 25.01 8.81 7.68
C SER A 653 24.43 7.43 7.30
N ASP A 654 25.22 6.44 6.86
CA ASP A 654 24.71 5.14 6.39
C ASP A 654 24.53 4.12 7.54
N GLY A 655 23.39 3.44 7.68
CA GLY A 655 23.26 2.31 8.61
C GLY A 655 23.76 0.99 8.03
N VAL A 656 24.10 0.01 8.89
CA VAL A 656 24.25 -1.40 8.49
C VAL A 656 22.86 -2.03 8.45
N THR A 657 22.49 -2.59 7.29
CA THR A 657 21.15 -3.13 7.01
C THR A 657 21.07 -4.65 7.07
N GLY A 658 22.20 -5.33 6.88
CA GLY A 658 22.27 -6.79 6.86
C GLY A 658 23.69 -7.27 7.12
N LEU A 659 23.78 -8.45 7.73
CA LEU A 659 25.06 -9.10 8.04
C LEU A 659 24.94 -10.62 7.86
N SER A 660 25.92 -11.22 7.19
CA SER A 660 26.02 -12.68 7.06
C SER A 660 27.46 -13.15 7.22
N LEU A 661 27.68 -14.29 7.87
CA LEU A 661 29.01 -14.83 8.14
C LEU A 661 29.07 -16.32 7.72
N HIS A 662 30.04 -16.68 6.89
CA HIS A 662 30.31 -18.07 6.51
C HIS A 662 31.82 -18.33 6.56
N ASP A 663 32.23 -19.26 7.41
CA ASP A 663 33.64 -19.56 7.71
C ASP A 663 34.45 -18.29 8.07
N SER A 664 35.30 -17.81 7.16
CA SER A 664 36.04 -16.55 7.32
C SER A 664 35.50 -15.38 6.49
N LYS A 665 34.48 -15.60 5.66
CA LYS A 665 33.89 -14.57 4.80
C LYS A 665 32.73 -13.89 5.52
N LEU A 666 32.82 -12.57 5.64
CA LEU A 666 31.77 -11.71 6.19
C LEU A 666 31.21 -10.84 5.07
N ALA A 667 29.89 -10.80 4.94
CA ALA A 667 29.17 -9.89 4.03
C ALA A 667 28.37 -8.89 4.86
N ILE A 668 28.49 -7.61 4.51
CA ILE A 668 27.84 -6.50 5.21
C ILE A 668 27.18 -5.59 4.17
N SER A 669 25.91 -5.24 4.38
CA SER A 669 25.19 -4.28 3.55
C SER A 669 24.94 -2.96 4.27
N SER A 670 24.90 -1.86 3.51
CA SER A 670 24.55 -0.52 3.99
C SER A 670 23.24 0.02 3.43
N ASP A 671 22.72 1.06 4.09
CA ASP A 671 21.56 1.85 3.63
C ASP A 671 21.76 2.44 2.23
N SER A 672 23.00 2.83 1.89
CA SER A 672 23.36 3.32 0.56
C SER A 672 23.32 2.25 -0.54
N GLY A 673 23.03 0.99 -0.21
CA GLY A 673 23.00 -0.12 -1.18
C GLY A 673 24.38 -0.67 -1.52
N ARG A 674 25.41 -0.33 -0.75
CA ARG A 674 26.73 -0.92 -0.85
C ARG A 674 26.74 -2.26 -0.11
N LEU A 675 27.35 -3.27 -0.70
CA LEU A 675 27.57 -4.58 -0.11
C LEU A 675 29.06 -4.91 -0.15
N ASP A 676 29.67 -5.05 1.03
CA ASP A 676 31.10 -5.30 1.19
C ASP A 676 31.38 -6.71 1.71
N PHE A 677 32.42 -7.32 1.16
CA PHE A 677 32.93 -8.62 1.55
C PHE A 677 34.27 -8.47 2.28
N TRP A 678 34.42 -9.15 3.41
CA TRP A 678 35.60 -9.09 4.26
C TRP A 678 36.07 -10.50 4.62
N ASP A 679 37.38 -10.68 4.80
CA ASP A 679 37.92 -11.86 5.46
C ASP A 679 38.22 -11.53 6.92
N ILE A 680 37.50 -12.16 7.85
CA ILE A 680 37.61 -11.85 9.28
C ILE A 680 38.96 -12.27 9.88
N LYS A 681 39.65 -13.27 9.29
CA LYS A 681 40.93 -13.78 9.82
C LYS A 681 42.07 -12.82 9.54
N THR A 682 42.04 -12.18 8.36
CA THR A 682 43.07 -11.25 7.90
C THR A 682 42.69 -9.80 8.11
N GLY A 683 41.39 -9.50 8.27
CA GLY A 683 40.84 -8.15 8.26
C GLY A 683 40.85 -7.51 6.87
N ALA A 684 41.11 -8.27 5.80
CA ALA A 684 41.22 -7.74 4.45
C ALA A 684 39.84 -7.54 3.81
N HIS A 685 39.68 -6.43 3.10
CA HIS A 685 38.55 -6.21 2.20
C HIS A 685 38.72 -7.05 0.94
N LEU A 686 37.71 -7.88 0.63
CA LEU A 686 37.70 -8.81 -0.50
C LEU A 686 37.07 -8.17 -1.76
N GLY A 687 36.14 -7.23 -1.58
CA GLY A 687 35.49 -6.50 -2.66
C GLY A 687 34.15 -5.90 -2.28
N SER A 688 33.63 -5.03 -3.16
CA SER A 688 32.36 -4.32 -2.99
C SER A 688 31.44 -4.51 -4.19
N VAL A 689 30.14 -4.54 -3.94
CA VAL A 689 29.07 -4.49 -4.96
C VAL A 689 28.16 -3.31 -4.62
N GLN A 690 27.83 -2.49 -5.63
CA GLN A 690 26.89 -1.37 -5.45
C GLN A 690 25.55 -1.70 -6.11
N ALA A 691 24.49 -1.68 -5.30
CA ALA A 691 23.09 -1.76 -5.73
C ALA A 691 22.41 -0.38 -5.73
N ASP A 692 21.24 -0.32 -6.37
CA ASP A 692 20.42 0.89 -6.50
C ASP A 692 19.60 1.16 -5.22
N GLY A 693 19.65 0.25 -4.24
CA GLY A 693 19.21 0.44 -2.86
C GLY A 693 19.73 -0.65 -1.92
N CYS A 694 19.34 -0.58 -0.65
CA CYS A 694 19.79 -1.47 0.43
C CYS A 694 19.40 -2.94 0.25
N PHE A 695 20.21 -3.81 0.88
CA PHE A 695 19.94 -5.24 1.02
C PHE A 695 19.45 -5.51 2.45
N GLY A 696 18.23 -5.99 2.59
CA GLY A 696 17.66 -6.36 3.88
C GLY A 696 18.01 -7.81 4.27
N TYR A 697 18.02 -8.73 3.31
CA TYR A 697 18.26 -10.15 3.55
C TYR A 697 19.60 -10.60 2.99
N LEU A 698 20.48 -11.11 3.85
CA LEU A 698 21.77 -11.66 3.45
C LEU A 698 21.96 -13.05 4.06
N GLN A 699 22.10 -14.08 3.22
CA GLN A 699 22.45 -15.42 3.69
C GLN A 699 23.44 -16.08 2.75
N PHE A 700 24.60 -16.49 3.28
CA PHE A 700 25.52 -17.34 2.53
C PHE A 700 24.89 -18.72 2.28
N ALA A 701 25.07 -19.24 1.06
CA ALA A 701 24.79 -20.64 0.77
C ALA A 701 25.66 -21.55 1.65
N ALA A 702 25.20 -22.78 1.90
CA ALA A 702 25.89 -23.72 2.79
C ALA A 702 27.34 -24.01 2.37
N ASP A 703 27.65 -23.92 1.08
CA ASP A 703 28.99 -24.11 0.50
C ASP A 703 29.85 -22.84 0.47
N GLY A 704 29.30 -21.69 0.87
CA GLY A 704 29.96 -20.38 0.84
C GLY A 704 30.27 -19.84 -0.56
N SER A 705 29.76 -20.46 -1.63
CA SER A 705 30.04 -20.09 -3.02
C SER A 705 29.18 -18.93 -3.52
N ARG A 706 28.01 -18.75 -2.91
CA ARG A 706 27.04 -17.69 -3.23
C ARG A 706 26.52 -17.03 -1.97
N LEU A 707 26.13 -15.78 -2.11
CA LEU A 707 25.35 -15.02 -1.14
C LEU A 707 23.97 -14.80 -1.74
N VAL A 708 22.94 -15.33 -1.08
CA VAL A 708 21.54 -15.18 -1.46
C VAL A 708 21.03 -13.86 -0.89
N THR A 709 20.40 -13.05 -1.74
CA THR A 709 19.79 -11.77 -1.37
C THR A 709 18.40 -11.65 -2.00
N GLU A 710 17.52 -10.83 -1.44
CA GLU A 710 16.19 -10.56 -2.00
C GLU A 710 16.25 -9.90 -3.40
N ARG A 711 17.43 -9.38 -3.79
CA ARG A 711 17.70 -8.74 -5.08
C ARG A 711 18.40 -9.65 -6.09
N GLY A 712 18.74 -10.89 -5.70
CA GLY A 712 19.42 -11.88 -6.53
C GLY A 712 20.66 -12.49 -5.87
N ASP A 713 21.21 -13.53 -6.47
CA ASP A 713 22.38 -14.25 -5.96
C ASP A 713 23.68 -13.53 -6.36
N ILE A 714 24.66 -13.50 -5.46
CA ILE A 714 26.00 -12.97 -5.71
C ILE A 714 27.02 -14.10 -5.59
N ARG A 715 27.83 -14.31 -6.64
CA ARG A 715 28.97 -15.24 -6.57
C ARG A 715 30.09 -14.64 -5.71
N THR A 716 30.54 -15.40 -4.72
CA THR A 716 31.57 -14.95 -3.77
C THR A 716 32.99 -15.24 -4.25
N SER A 717 33.16 -15.77 -5.47
CA SER A 717 34.46 -16.14 -6.03
C SER A 717 34.46 -16.06 -7.56
N PRO A 718 35.42 -15.36 -8.21
CA PRO A 718 36.53 -14.60 -7.63
C PRO A 718 36.16 -13.15 -7.27
N LEU A 719 36.20 -12.83 -5.98
CA LEU A 719 36.30 -11.47 -5.46
C LEU A 719 37.79 -11.06 -5.50
N HIS A 720 38.30 -10.70 -6.68
CA HIS A 720 39.64 -10.08 -6.79
C HIS A 720 39.47 -8.57 -6.96
N CYS A 721 40.18 -7.80 -6.13
CA CYS A 721 40.32 -6.37 -6.21
C CYS A 721 41.51 -6.01 -7.12
N ASN A 722 41.23 -5.35 -8.25
CA ASN A 722 42.27 -4.70 -9.05
C ASN A 722 42.55 -3.32 -8.46
N GLY A 723 43.05 -3.24 -7.22
CA GLY A 723 43.68 -2.05 -6.65
C GLY A 723 42.91 -0.72 -6.66
N PHE A 724 41.61 -0.70 -6.97
CA PHE A 724 40.75 0.47 -6.94
C PHE A 724 39.53 0.18 -6.07
N ASP A 725 39.27 1.07 -5.11
CA ASP A 725 38.12 1.09 -4.19
C ASP A 725 36.75 1.26 -4.86
N GLU A 726 36.67 1.22 -6.20
CA GLU A 726 35.41 1.40 -6.92
C GLU A 726 34.57 0.12 -6.90
N PRO A 727 33.32 0.18 -6.38
CA PRO A 727 32.45 -0.99 -6.30
C PRO A 727 32.04 -1.48 -7.69
N ARG A 728 31.90 -2.81 -7.84
CA ARG A 728 31.43 -3.39 -9.11
C ARG A 728 29.98 -2.92 -9.39
N PRO A 729 29.65 -2.55 -10.63
CA PRO A 729 28.28 -2.17 -11.00
C PRO A 729 27.34 -3.40 -10.97
N LEU A 730 26.08 -3.16 -10.60
CA LEU A 730 24.89 -4.03 -10.52
C LEU A 730 24.67 -5.13 -11.59
N ARG A 731 25.46 -5.18 -12.68
CA ARG A 731 25.28 -6.11 -13.81
C ARG A 731 25.70 -7.55 -13.51
N ASP A 732 26.30 -7.80 -12.34
CA ASP A 732 26.86 -9.10 -11.94
C ASP A 732 25.95 -9.93 -11.01
N LEU A 733 24.78 -9.43 -10.60
CA LEU A 733 23.80 -10.25 -9.88
C LEU A 733 23.29 -11.37 -10.79
N GLU A 734 23.19 -12.58 -10.25
CA GLU A 734 22.67 -13.75 -10.94
C GLU A 734 21.28 -14.13 -10.43
N GLY A 735 20.52 -14.82 -11.28
CA GLY A 735 19.22 -15.36 -10.89
C GLY A 735 18.12 -14.30 -10.79
N TYR A 736 17.10 -14.62 -10.01
CA TYR A 736 15.89 -13.82 -9.83
C TYR A 736 15.97 -12.97 -8.56
N GLY A 737 15.38 -11.78 -8.60
CA GLY A 737 15.42 -10.82 -7.50
C GLY A 737 14.31 -9.77 -7.58
N LEU A 738 14.35 -8.79 -6.68
CA LEU A 738 13.43 -7.64 -6.66
C LEU A 738 14.18 -6.32 -6.89
N THR A 739 13.48 -5.32 -7.42
CA THR A 739 14.01 -3.96 -7.57
C THR A 739 13.84 -3.13 -6.29
N LYS A 740 14.53 -1.98 -6.18
CA LYS A 740 14.52 -1.09 -4.99
C LYS A 740 13.13 -0.77 -4.42
N GLY A 741 12.10 -0.70 -5.26
CA GLY A 741 10.72 -0.40 -4.83
C GLY A 741 9.82 -1.63 -4.70
N HIS A 742 10.37 -2.84 -4.82
CA HIS A 742 9.65 -4.12 -4.87
C HIS A 742 8.47 -4.16 -5.87
N ALA A 743 8.48 -3.25 -6.86
CA ALA A 743 7.46 -3.16 -7.89
C ALA A 743 7.72 -4.11 -9.06
N TRP A 744 8.92 -4.67 -9.16
CA TRP A 744 9.34 -5.54 -10.24
C TRP A 744 10.14 -6.73 -9.74
N ILE A 745 9.84 -7.90 -10.28
CA ILE A 745 10.76 -9.03 -10.30
C ILE A 745 11.79 -8.78 -11.40
N SER A 746 13.05 -8.98 -11.05
CA SER A 746 14.20 -8.84 -11.92
C SER A 746 14.87 -10.19 -12.18
N TRP A 747 15.53 -10.31 -13.33
CA TRP A 747 16.45 -11.39 -13.65
C TRP A 747 17.78 -10.77 -14.05
N LYS A 748 18.87 -11.11 -13.33
CA LYS A 748 20.18 -10.43 -13.46
C LYS A 748 20.07 -8.90 -13.41
N SER A 749 19.34 -8.39 -12.41
CA SER A 749 19.07 -6.96 -12.20
C SER A 749 18.26 -6.25 -13.29
N ARG A 750 17.72 -6.99 -14.28
CA ARG A 750 16.85 -6.42 -15.31
C ARG A 750 15.39 -6.66 -14.92
N PRO A 751 14.57 -5.61 -14.70
CA PRO A 751 13.15 -5.79 -14.41
C PRO A 751 12.48 -6.45 -15.62
N PHE A 752 11.67 -7.48 -15.38
CA PHE A 752 10.95 -8.17 -16.46
C PHE A 752 9.47 -8.41 -16.15
N MET A 753 9.08 -8.53 -14.87
CA MET A 753 7.69 -8.77 -14.48
C MET A 753 7.30 -7.78 -13.39
N TRP A 754 6.28 -7.00 -13.66
CA TRP A 754 5.73 -6.07 -12.69
C TRP A 754 4.82 -6.77 -11.69
N LEU A 755 4.87 -6.32 -10.45
CA LEU A 755 4.06 -6.84 -9.35
C LEU A 755 2.90 -5.88 -9.04
N PRO A 756 1.65 -6.36 -9.09
CA PRO A 756 0.52 -5.60 -8.60
C PRO A 756 0.66 -5.35 -7.09
N ARG A 757 0.20 -4.19 -6.60
CA ARG A 757 0.34 -3.80 -5.18
C ARG A 757 -0.06 -4.87 -4.15
N SER A 758 -1.17 -5.58 -4.38
CA SER A 758 -1.65 -6.65 -3.51
C SER A 758 -0.68 -7.83 -3.38
N HIS A 759 0.28 -7.97 -4.29
CA HIS A 759 1.30 -9.01 -4.28
C HIS A 759 2.71 -8.46 -4.01
N ARG A 760 2.84 -7.15 -3.72
CA ARG A 760 4.13 -6.55 -3.36
C ARG A 760 4.44 -6.83 -1.90
N PRO A 761 5.72 -7.05 -1.54
CA PRO A 761 6.19 -7.18 -0.17
C PRO A 761 5.67 -6.07 0.75
N SER A 762 5.33 -6.44 1.98
CA SER A 762 4.70 -5.53 2.97
C SER A 762 5.59 -4.37 3.40
N LYS A 763 6.91 -4.57 3.46
CA LYS A 763 7.89 -3.60 3.96
C LYS A 763 8.73 -3.03 2.81
N SER A 764 8.82 -1.69 2.76
CA SER A 764 9.60 -0.95 1.75
C SER A 764 10.90 -0.32 2.29
N TYR A 765 11.18 -0.49 3.59
CA TYR A 765 12.40 -0.05 4.30
C TYR A 765 13.16 -1.29 4.83
N PRO A 766 14.45 -1.24 5.22
CA PRO A 766 15.38 -2.37 5.31
C PRO A 766 15.16 -3.23 6.56
N GLU A 767 13.93 -3.64 6.83
CA GLU A 767 13.66 -4.77 7.69
C GLU A 767 13.51 -6.02 6.79
N PRO A 768 14.44 -7.00 6.88
CA PRO A 768 14.30 -8.25 6.15
C PRO A 768 12.97 -8.94 6.47
N GLY A 769 12.53 -9.82 5.57
CA GLY A 769 11.56 -10.86 5.90
C GLY A 769 10.35 -10.96 4.99
N SER A 770 9.89 -9.89 4.35
CA SER A 770 8.65 -9.96 3.55
C SER A 770 8.82 -10.51 2.12
N SER A 771 10.05 -10.84 1.72
CA SER A 771 10.34 -11.50 0.43
C SER A 771 11.57 -12.39 0.51
N LEU A 772 11.54 -13.52 -0.20
CA LEU A 772 12.63 -14.46 -0.31
C LEU A 772 12.81 -14.94 -1.75
N THR A 773 14.05 -15.20 -2.14
CA THR A 773 14.40 -15.77 -3.45
C THR A 773 15.27 -17.00 -3.24
N MET A 774 14.98 -18.06 -4.00
CA MET A 774 15.74 -19.30 -3.95
C MET A 774 15.83 -19.90 -5.34
N GLY A 775 16.99 -19.77 -5.98
CA GLY A 775 17.21 -20.22 -7.35
C GLY A 775 16.24 -19.54 -8.31
N SER A 776 15.28 -20.29 -8.85
CA SER A 776 14.22 -19.78 -9.72
C SER A 776 12.86 -19.58 -9.04
N THR A 777 12.80 -19.71 -7.71
CA THR A 777 11.59 -19.49 -6.91
C THR A 777 11.65 -18.10 -6.26
N VAL A 778 10.58 -17.33 -6.37
CA VAL A 778 10.38 -16.03 -5.73
C VAL A 778 9.15 -16.11 -4.83
N ILE A 779 9.31 -15.73 -3.57
CA ILE A 779 8.26 -15.79 -2.54
C ILE A 779 8.05 -14.39 -2.00
N LEU A 780 6.80 -13.92 -2.00
CA LEU A 780 6.44 -12.56 -1.62
C LEU A 780 5.30 -12.59 -0.59
N GLY A 781 5.51 -11.99 0.57
CA GLY A 781 4.51 -11.79 1.60
C GLY A 781 3.99 -10.36 1.53
N SER A 782 2.71 -10.18 1.19
CA SER A 782 2.16 -8.85 0.92
C SER A 782 1.52 -8.18 2.12
N LYS A 783 1.28 -6.86 2.02
CA LYS A 783 0.44 -6.11 2.96
C LYS A 783 -0.98 -6.68 3.09
N SER A 784 -1.47 -7.36 2.06
CA SER A 784 -2.81 -7.96 2.04
C SER A 784 -2.89 -9.34 2.69
N GLY A 785 -1.81 -9.81 3.33
CA GLY A 785 -1.76 -11.15 3.90
C GLY A 785 -1.64 -12.25 2.84
N LEU A 786 -1.38 -11.91 1.57
CA LEU A 786 -1.17 -12.90 0.51
C LEU A 786 0.29 -13.34 0.49
N VAL A 787 0.50 -14.65 0.48
CA VAL A 787 1.82 -15.24 0.20
C VAL A 787 1.83 -15.72 -1.24
N SER A 788 2.59 -15.03 -2.08
CA SER A 788 2.72 -15.31 -3.51
C SER A 788 3.99 -16.11 -3.77
N ILE A 789 3.84 -17.35 -4.23
CA ILE A 789 4.94 -18.23 -4.59
C ILE A 789 4.96 -18.36 -6.11
N LEU A 790 6.02 -17.86 -6.75
CA LEU A 790 6.24 -17.98 -8.19
C LEU A 790 7.48 -18.84 -8.46
N LYS A 791 7.38 -19.79 -9.37
CA LYS A 791 8.55 -20.52 -9.89
C LYS A 791 8.74 -20.22 -11.37
N PHE A 792 9.99 -19.96 -11.72
CA PHE A 792 10.43 -19.70 -13.07
C PHE A 792 11.35 -20.83 -13.57
N VAL A 793 11.59 -20.88 -14.87
CA VAL A 793 12.69 -21.66 -15.43
C VAL A 793 14.04 -21.04 -15.04
N GLU A 794 15.10 -21.82 -14.89
CA GLU A 794 16.42 -21.29 -14.48
C GLU A 794 16.98 -20.23 -15.43
N THR A 795 16.75 -20.44 -16.73
CA THR A 795 17.14 -19.50 -17.79
C THR A 795 15.93 -19.18 -18.66
N PRO A 796 15.42 -17.94 -18.64
CA PRO A 796 14.30 -17.56 -19.48
C PRO A 796 14.62 -17.74 -20.97
N PRO A 797 13.68 -18.21 -21.79
CA PRO A 797 13.92 -18.48 -23.22
C PRO A 797 14.29 -17.22 -24.02
N TRP A 798 13.87 -16.04 -23.57
CA TRP A 798 14.24 -14.75 -24.17
C TRP A 798 15.67 -14.30 -23.85
N ALA A 799 16.30 -14.83 -22.79
CA ALA A 799 17.68 -14.53 -22.45
C ALA A 799 18.67 -15.05 -23.51
N SER A 800 18.32 -16.15 -24.20
CA SER A 800 19.10 -16.70 -25.32
C SER A 800 19.08 -15.79 -26.55
N LYS A 801 17.95 -15.12 -26.85
CA LYS A 801 17.84 -14.14 -27.95
C LYS A 801 18.60 -12.85 -27.65
N ALA A 802 18.50 -12.34 -26.41
CA ALA A 802 19.22 -11.13 -26.00
C ALA A 802 20.74 -11.30 -26.00
N MET A 803 21.25 -12.51 -25.67
CA MET A 803 22.68 -12.82 -25.74
C MET A 803 23.22 -12.88 -27.18
N MET A 804 22.41 -13.27 -28.17
CA MET A 804 22.80 -13.28 -29.60
C MET A 804 22.82 -11.89 -30.25
N MET A 805 22.07 -10.92 -29.72
CA MET A 805 22.09 -9.53 -30.23
C MET A 805 23.23 -8.68 -29.65
N THR A 806 23.97 -9.19 -28.67
CA THR A 806 25.11 -8.51 -28.02
C THR A 806 26.48 -9.15 -28.33
N SER A 807 26.53 -10.16 -29.21
CA SER A 807 27.76 -10.70 -29.81
C SER A 807 27.88 -10.24 -31.25
#